data_AF-A0A518APJ7-F1
#
_entry.id   AF-A0A518APJ7-F1
#
_cell.length_a   1.000
_cell.length_b   1.000
_cell.length_c   1.000
_cell.angle_alpha   90.00
_cell.angle_beta   90.00
_cell.angle_gamma   90.00
#
_symmetry.space_group_name_H-M   'P 1'
#
loop_
_entity.id
_entity.type
_entity.pdbx_description
1 polymer ?
#
loop_
_entity_poly.entity_id
_entity_poly.type
_entity_poly.pdbx_seq_one_letter_code
_entity_poly.pdbx_strand_id
1 'polypeptide(L)'
;MTSPSDNSRPADLTKLFELLVDDPLDASTRKQLELELLADAQHRQAYVEQVLIHTSLQWQYKQPASCDFESEQIHGDASSIDASTKHSRWSFRSIGLTVLAASLLFVAGLAALWQSRSAPTLATVSGANNVTFASSDPQIVVGQQLSKQVVSIESGELELVFSSGATVLLGGRTEVELVSPLLMKLNHGQVTSTVSEGAIGFKVITPNLDVVDLGTEFGVEVDAQGGTDVVVFSGQVRLERDSKALVNVGLLTEGQGVRVDQNQQVERIGHIGRESHSRGWVAKPTQNQPTASSHVIAVVWDNMRITECKDFYEVLYRGFEEDARAYVDRVHEWNGIDQGGLPNQLLGGDYIRPFNNDKYKDDYELSVTLAKPCYLYVLWDSRCDPQPWLLQQFRETEMQVALDEGPLPPDSFNQLGIGPGNELDQEHTVWVMEVAEPRTVVLGPVRSAYLGVQRSMYGVVAKAMSNQELDKLAAQRSALASTRQDQIPSDHRLEKLRSYEHPDYSFTPPSSLEEWKQRREQVKRSILVATGLWPMPEQTPAHAQVYGKVERPGYTIEKVHFESYPGHLVTGNLYRPKDGKGPYPGVLCPHGHWTNGRFMQLSEAEMAEALETGQEQHDVSGRYPLQARCVQLARMGCVVFHYDMVGYADSNQLSHRSGIRGNPSRDDGWGMASPQAELRLQNEMGVQTYNSLRALDWLTSLEDVDAERIGVTGASGGGTQTFILCAIDERPTVALPAVMVSTGMQGGCTCENAPYLRIESGNVEFAGLMAPRPLGLLTADDWTRTLLEDGYPQLQQIYRLYGKEQAVKAWAYPQFPHNYNYVSRGAMYEWFNQHLNLQQETPIVEGPFEPLTVNEMSVWTEEHPAPPPVDNYQGKLLAQMWQQTHEQIAKVLPTDAESLDEFRQLIGGGWQVILGRDVPGTGVVRPVDQRDTTADQHTVSLMLLHNTEHSEQVPALMLTPETSSGRLALWISRQGKQSVYSNGSLASEVQQLLDNGVTVLAIDLYGQGDFTPDGRSISRQRYQAAYDLPPNGSFSGYMYGYNHPLFCQRVHDILTAIAYARDLNPSKQPIYLVGMHGAGHWVAAARSQAGELVQRAVIDAGDFDFGQVTSVVAPDFVPGSVKYLGLPGLMALGAPYDTCLITNHADSDKWKLVQDAYRSSRASESLKVISDPSDEGNQQAIDWLLRDLAP
;
A
#
# COMPACT_ATOMS: atom_id res chain seq x y z
N MET A 1 -14.58 -67.75 4.41
CA MET A 1 -14.02 -68.17 5.71
C MET A 1 -14.06 -66.96 6.61
N THR A 2 -14.69 -67.10 7.76
CA THR A 2 -14.91 -66.07 8.79
C THR A 2 -13.59 -65.46 9.28
N SER A 3 -13.47 -64.14 9.34
CA SER A 3 -12.52 -63.47 10.26
C SER A 3 -13.29 -62.94 11.47
N PRO A 4 -12.65 -62.90 12.66
CA PRO A 4 -13.31 -62.67 13.92
C PRO A 4 -13.52 -61.18 14.20
N SER A 5 -14.56 -60.91 14.97
CA SER A 5 -14.82 -59.66 15.69
C SER A 5 -13.62 -59.22 16.52
N ASP A 6 -13.27 -57.93 16.44
CA ASP A 6 -12.72 -57.24 17.61
C ASP A 6 -13.35 -55.86 17.78
N ASN A 7 -13.59 -55.53 19.04
CA ASN A 7 -14.42 -54.45 19.54
C ASN A 7 -13.73 -53.09 19.46
N SER A 8 -14.39 -52.10 18.84
CA SER A 8 -14.52 -50.74 19.41
C SER A 8 -15.50 -49.93 18.56
N ARG A 9 -16.53 -49.37 19.21
CA ARG A 9 -17.39 -48.35 18.59
C ARG A 9 -16.58 -47.04 18.50
N PRO A 10 -16.75 -46.21 17.46
CA PRO A 10 -16.16 -44.88 17.46
C PRO A 10 -16.69 -44.09 18.66
N ALA A 11 -15.80 -43.48 19.42
CA ALA A 11 -16.17 -42.59 20.50
C ALA A 11 -16.88 -41.37 19.91
N ASP A 12 -17.93 -40.91 20.57
CA ASP A 12 -18.75 -39.78 20.13
C ASP A 12 -17.89 -38.49 20.13
N LEU A 13 -17.37 -38.07 18.96
CA LEU A 13 -16.38 -36.98 18.84
C LEU A 13 -16.86 -35.67 19.45
N THR A 14 -18.16 -35.39 19.40
CA THR A 14 -18.77 -34.21 20.04
C THR A 14 -18.49 -34.17 21.53
N LYS A 15 -18.48 -35.33 22.19
CA LYS A 15 -18.23 -35.45 23.63
C LYS A 15 -16.76 -35.26 24.00
N LEU A 16 -15.85 -35.65 23.10
CA LEU A 16 -14.41 -35.39 23.24
C LEU A 16 -14.10 -33.90 23.02
N PHE A 17 -14.84 -33.22 22.14
CA PHE A 17 -14.72 -31.77 21.95
C PHE A 17 -15.29 -30.98 23.12
N GLU A 18 -16.45 -31.35 23.67
CA GLU A 18 -17.02 -30.73 24.88
C GLU A 18 -16.06 -30.87 26.08
N LEU A 19 -15.49 -32.05 26.29
CA LEU A 19 -14.53 -32.29 27.37
C LEU A 19 -13.21 -31.52 27.22
N LEU A 20 -12.81 -31.17 25.99
CA LEU A 20 -11.63 -30.32 25.76
C LEU A 20 -11.89 -28.86 26.15
N VAL A 21 -13.13 -28.43 26.02
CA VAL A 21 -13.54 -27.05 26.20
C VAL A 21 -13.79 -26.73 27.68
N ASP A 22 -14.35 -27.68 28.43
CA ASP A 22 -14.80 -27.45 29.81
C ASP A 22 -13.80 -27.92 30.91
N ASP A 23 -12.82 -28.79 30.63
CA ASP A 23 -11.81 -29.27 31.61
C ASP A 23 -10.52 -29.78 30.92
N PRO A 24 -9.35 -29.92 31.60
CA PRO A 24 -8.16 -30.47 30.97
C PRO A 24 -8.30 -31.99 30.77
N LEU A 25 -8.32 -32.42 29.51
CA LEU A 25 -8.33 -33.85 29.14
C LEU A 25 -7.14 -34.60 29.77
N ASP A 26 -7.41 -35.78 30.35
CA ASP A 26 -6.33 -36.67 30.77
C ASP A 26 -5.51 -37.19 29.56
N ALA A 27 -4.28 -37.63 29.83
CA ALA A 27 -3.35 -38.04 28.79
C ALA A 27 -3.85 -39.19 27.91
N SER A 28 -4.76 -40.04 28.43
CA SER A 28 -5.33 -41.15 27.67
C SER A 28 -6.41 -40.68 26.70
N THR A 29 -7.25 -39.74 27.14
CA THR A 29 -8.33 -39.16 26.35
C THR A 29 -7.79 -38.21 25.28
N ARG A 30 -6.73 -37.46 25.60
CA ARG A 30 -6.02 -36.61 24.64
C ARG A 30 -5.38 -37.42 23.51
N LYS A 31 -4.76 -38.55 23.84
CA LYS A 31 -4.16 -39.44 22.83
C LYS A 31 -5.23 -40.09 21.94
N GLN A 32 -6.41 -40.37 22.49
CA GLN A 32 -7.54 -40.87 21.71
C GLN A 32 -8.06 -39.80 20.73
N LEU A 33 -8.20 -38.54 21.18
CA LEU A 33 -8.57 -37.43 20.32
C LEU A 33 -7.53 -37.19 19.20
N GLU A 34 -6.24 -37.21 19.54
CA GLU A 34 -5.15 -37.06 18.54
C GLU A 34 -5.19 -38.17 17.48
N LEU A 35 -5.47 -39.42 17.87
CA LEU A 35 -5.60 -40.53 16.92
C LEU A 35 -6.82 -40.38 16.00
N GLU A 36 -7.97 -39.95 16.53
CA GLU A 36 -9.19 -39.71 15.74
C GLU A 36 -9.02 -38.51 14.78
N LEU A 37 -8.29 -37.47 15.19
CA LEU A 37 -7.96 -36.32 14.35
C LEU A 37 -6.90 -36.65 13.30
N LEU A 38 -5.94 -37.53 13.56
CA LEU A 38 -4.98 -37.96 12.56
C LEU A 38 -5.63 -38.88 11.50
N ALA A 39 -6.60 -39.69 11.92
CA ALA A 39 -7.25 -40.67 11.06
C ALA A 39 -8.16 -40.08 9.98
N ASP A 40 -8.82 -38.93 10.22
CA ASP A 40 -9.82 -38.38 9.30
C ASP A 40 -9.74 -36.85 9.14
N ALA A 41 -9.76 -36.36 7.90
CA ALA A 41 -9.78 -34.94 7.58
C ALA A 41 -11.08 -34.23 8.00
N GLN A 42 -12.23 -34.92 7.95
CA GLN A 42 -13.50 -34.36 8.40
C GLN A 42 -13.53 -34.15 9.92
N HIS A 43 -12.87 -35.02 10.69
CA HIS A 43 -12.72 -34.82 12.13
C HIS A 43 -11.84 -33.60 12.46
N ARG A 44 -10.77 -33.37 11.69
CA ARG A 44 -9.93 -32.15 11.83
C ARG A 44 -10.71 -30.89 11.53
N GLN A 45 -11.55 -30.92 10.51
CA GLN A 45 -12.39 -29.77 10.15
C GLN A 45 -13.43 -29.48 11.24
N ALA A 46 -14.16 -30.50 11.72
CA ALA A 46 -15.13 -30.36 12.80
C ALA A 46 -14.48 -29.86 14.12
N TYR A 47 -13.25 -30.29 14.41
CA TYR A 47 -12.46 -29.79 15.54
C TYR A 47 -12.14 -28.30 15.43
N VAL A 48 -11.64 -27.86 14.26
CA VAL A 48 -11.32 -26.45 14.01
C VAL A 48 -12.57 -25.57 14.11
N GLU A 49 -13.70 -26.02 13.55
CA GLU A 49 -14.96 -25.29 13.62
C GLU A 49 -15.45 -25.13 15.07
N GLN A 50 -15.40 -26.19 15.89
CA GLN A 50 -15.77 -26.12 17.31
C GLN A 50 -14.85 -25.21 18.13
N VAL A 51 -13.54 -25.29 17.92
CA VAL A 51 -12.58 -24.40 18.59
C VAL A 51 -12.80 -22.95 18.20
N LEU A 52 -13.08 -22.67 16.92
CA LEU A 52 -13.38 -21.31 16.43
C LEU A 52 -14.67 -20.76 17.03
N ILE A 53 -15.73 -21.57 17.14
CA ILE A 53 -16.99 -21.18 17.79
C ILE A 53 -16.75 -20.85 19.27
N HIS A 54 -16.05 -21.72 20.01
CA HIS A 54 -15.78 -21.48 21.43
C HIS A 54 -14.89 -20.24 21.66
N THR A 55 -13.87 -20.05 20.84
CA THR A 55 -12.97 -18.88 20.92
C THR A 55 -13.73 -17.60 20.60
N SER A 56 -14.63 -17.62 19.62
CA SER A 56 -15.49 -16.49 19.26
C SER A 56 -16.47 -16.14 20.38
N LEU A 57 -17.03 -17.14 21.06
CA LEU A 57 -17.89 -16.96 22.23
C LEU A 57 -17.13 -16.37 23.43
N GLN A 58 -15.92 -16.84 23.72
CA GLN A 58 -15.07 -16.25 24.77
C GLN A 58 -14.66 -14.81 24.45
N TRP A 59 -14.43 -14.50 23.18
CA TRP A 59 -14.11 -13.15 22.73
C TRP A 59 -15.30 -12.19 22.90
N GLN A 60 -16.51 -12.63 22.56
CA GLN A 60 -17.72 -11.82 22.74
C GLN A 60 -18.08 -11.61 24.23
N TYR A 61 -17.80 -12.58 25.11
CA TYR A 61 -18.09 -12.47 26.55
C TYR A 61 -17.11 -11.55 27.32
N LYS A 62 -15.98 -11.18 26.70
CA LYS A 62 -14.91 -10.34 27.32
C LYS A 62 -14.97 -8.85 26.96
N GLN A 63 -16.11 -8.32 26.50
CA GLN A 63 -16.31 -6.87 26.51
C GLN A 63 -16.70 -6.40 27.93
N PRO A 64 -15.93 -5.51 28.59
CA PRO A 64 -16.36 -4.95 29.86
C PRO A 64 -17.50 -3.96 29.59
N ALA A 65 -18.64 -4.21 30.22
CA ALA A 65 -19.60 -3.16 30.51
C ALA A 65 -18.92 -2.10 31.39
N SER A 66 -19.18 -0.83 31.09
CA SER A 66 -18.87 0.36 31.89
C SER A 66 -19.04 0.13 33.39
N CYS A 67 -18.08 0.57 34.23
CA CYS A 67 -18.36 0.89 35.63
C CYS A 67 -17.35 1.92 36.17
N ASP A 68 -17.94 2.95 36.77
CA ASP A 68 -17.41 4.14 37.39
C ASP A 68 -16.40 3.89 38.52
N PHE A 69 -15.43 4.80 38.64
CA PHE A 69 -14.60 4.91 39.85
C PHE A 69 -15.36 5.74 40.89
N GLU A 70 -16.17 5.07 41.73
CA GLU A 70 -16.58 5.63 43.01
C GLU A 70 -15.71 5.08 44.14
N SER A 71 -15.06 6.02 44.83
CA SER A 71 -14.36 5.78 46.08
C SER A 71 -15.35 5.70 47.23
N GLU A 72 -15.48 4.57 47.91
CA GLU A 72 -15.92 4.56 49.31
C GLU A 72 -15.40 3.35 50.10
N GLN A 73 -14.76 3.67 51.23
CA GLN A 73 -14.39 2.74 52.29
C GLN A 73 -15.64 2.26 53.01
N ILE A 74 -15.85 0.94 53.17
CA ILE A 74 -16.64 0.41 54.28
C ILE A 74 -15.95 -0.80 54.91
N HIS A 75 -15.59 -0.59 56.18
CA HIS A 75 -15.28 -1.57 57.20
C HIS A 75 -16.48 -2.49 57.47
N GLY A 76 -16.22 -3.77 57.73
CA GLY A 76 -17.22 -4.69 58.26
C GLY A 76 -16.59 -6.00 58.75
N ASP A 77 -16.16 -5.96 60.02
CA ASP A 77 -15.97 -7.02 61.01
C ASP A 77 -16.60 -8.40 60.66
N ALA A 78 -15.88 -9.52 60.63
CA ALA A 78 -15.16 -10.24 61.70
C ALA A 78 -15.99 -11.34 62.38
N SER A 79 -15.25 -12.42 62.68
CA SER A 79 -15.55 -13.62 63.51
C SER A 79 -16.28 -14.77 62.79
N SER A 80 -15.91 -16.04 62.94
CA SER A 80 -14.84 -16.73 63.68
C SER A 80 -14.96 -18.23 63.43
N ILE A 81 -13.86 -18.99 63.42
CA ILE A 81 -13.80 -20.32 64.04
C ILE A 81 -12.47 -20.47 64.81
N ASP A 82 -12.62 -20.59 66.14
CA ASP A 82 -11.89 -21.35 67.18
C ASP A 82 -10.39 -21.71 67.02
N ALA A 83 -9.47 -21.30 67.93
CA ALA A 83 -9.25 -21.71 69.35
C ALA A 83 -8.21 -22.86 69.46
N SER A 84 -7.18 -22.85 70.31
CA SER A 84 -6.73 -21.94 71.37
C SER A 84 -5.29 -22.32 71.75
N THR A 85 -4.51 -21.39 72.34
CA THR A 85 -3.79 -21.59 73.62
C THR A 85 -3.04 -20.33 74.03
N LYS A 86 -2.95 -20.14 75.35
CA LYS A 86 -2.80 -18.88 76.07
C LYS A 86 -1.34 -18.44 76.27
N HIS A 87 -1.13 -17.13 76.23
CA HIS A 87 0.03 -16.45 76.84
C HIS A 87 -0.17 -16.23 78.34
N SER A 88 0.93 -16.18 79.12
CA SER A 88 1.11 -15.12 80.14
C SER A 88 2.56 -14.98 80.64
N ARG A 89 3.12 -13.84 80.25
CA ARG A 89 4.12 -12.93 80.84
C ARG A 89 4.62 -13.21 82.28
N TRP A 90 5.92 -12.98 82.52
CA TRP A 90 6.43 -11.90 83.39
C TRP A 90 7.95 -11.73 83.31
N SER A 91 8.39 -10.47 83.45
CA SER A 91 9.78 -9.99 83.45
C SER A 91 10.51 -10.35 84.75
N PHE A 92 11.82 -10.60 84.70
CA PHE A 92 12.79 -10.05 85.67
C PHE A 92 14.22 -10.16 85.11
N ARG A 93 14.98 -9.09 85.28
CA ARG A 93 16.44 -9.07 85.10
C ARG A 93 17.12 -9.82 86.23
N SER A 94 18.26 -10.42 85.89
CA SER A 94 19.53 -10.50 86.63
C SER A 94 19.92 -11.82 87.34
N ILE A 95 21.21 -12.13 87.13
CA ILE A 95 22.12 -13.05 87.85
C ILE A 95 21.96 -14.53 87.45
N GLY A 96 22.99 -15.27 87.04
CA GLY A 96 24.42 -15.03 86.98
C GLY A 96 25.12 -16.39 86.90
N LEU A 97 26.24 -16.45 86.16
CA LEU A 97 27.31 -17.44 86.34
C LEU A 97 26.93 -18.93 86.29
N THR A 98 26.73 -19.44 85.07
CA THR A 98 27.08 -20.82 84.68
C THR A 98 27.36 -20.88 83.16
N VAL A 99 28.01 -19.83 82.62
CA VAL A 99 28.24 -19.57 81.18
C VAL A 99 29.71 -19.83 80.75
N LEU A 100 30.53 -20.47 81.58
CA LEU A 100 31.97 -20.64 81.32
C LEU A 100 32.40 -22.10 81.50
N ALA A 101 31.90 -23.02 80.65
CA ALA A 101 32.54 -24.33 80.41
C ALA A 101 31.93 -25.09 79.22
N ALA A 102 30.62 -24.95 78.96
CA ALA A 102 29.93 -25.68 77.88
C ALA A 102 30.00 -24.97 76.51
N SER A 103 30.33 -23.68 76.49
CA SER A 103 30.37 -22.82 75.30
C SER A 103 31.65 -22.97 74.46
N LEU A 104 32.73 -23.54 75.02
CA LEU A 104 34.04 -23.65 74.34
C LEU A 104 34.18 -24.91 73.48
N LEU A 105 33.39 -25.96 73.73
CA LEU A 105 33.40 -27.18 72.90
C LEU A 105 32.41 -27.13 71.72
N PHE A 106 31.37 -26.29 71.80
CA PHE A 106 30.41 -26.10 70.71
C PHE A 106 30.92 -25.10 69.64
N VAL A 107 31.72 -24.10 70.04
CA VAL A 107 32.33 -23.12 69.12
C VAL A 107 33.52 -23.71 68.34
N ALA A 108 34.27 -24.67 68.91
CA ALA A 108 35.36 -25.36 68.20
C ALA A 108 34.84 -26.36 67.15
N GLY A 109 33.68 -26.99 67.37
CA GLY A 109 33.04 -27.89 66.40
C GLY A 109 32.39 -27.18 65.21
N LEU A 110 31.90 -25.95 65.40
CA LEU A 110 31.33 -25.12 64.33
C LEU A 110 32.40 -24.38 63.51
N ALA A 111 33.56 -24.07 64.10
CA ALA A 111 34.68 -23.45 63.38
C ALA A 111 35.40 -24.44 62.43
N ALA A 112 35.41 -25.74 62.71
CA ALA A 112 36.00 -26.76 61.83
C ALA A 112 35.11 -27.17 60.63
N LEU A 113 33.81 -26.84 60.66
CA LEU A 113 32.86 -27.08 59.55
C LEU A 113 32.66 -25.85 58.65
N TRP A 114 33.27 -24.70 58.99
CA TRP A 114 33.25 -23.48 58.17
C TRP A 114 34.50 -23.26 57.32
N GLN A 115 35.54 -24.10 57.46
CA GLN A 115 36.72 -24.09 56.60
C GLN A 115 36.76 -25.32 55.69
N SER A 116 36.01 -25.28 54.57
CA SER A 116 36.24 -25.99 53.29
C SER A 116 34.94 -26.23 52.49
N ARG A 117 34.23 -25.17 52.11
CA ARG A 117 33.33 -25.23 50.94
C ARG A 117 33.77 -24.18 49.94
N SER A 118 34.58 -24.60 48.97
CA SER A 118 34.78 -23.87 47.72
C SER A 118 33.41 -23.59 47.11
N ALA A 119 33.15 -22.38 46.63
CA ALA A 119 31.93 -22.09 45.90
C ALA A 119 31.80 -23.07 44.71
N PRO A 120 30.59 -23.58 44.40
CA PRO A 120 30.42 -24.52 43.31
C PRO A 120 30.83 -23.88 41.98
N THR A 121 31.64 -24.59 41.20
CA THR A 121 32.06 -24.17 39.86
C THR A 121 30.86 -24.21 38.91
N LEU A 122 30.55 -23.06 38.29
CA LEU A 122 29.42 -22.89 37.37
C LEU A 122 29.85 -22.99 35.91
N ALA A 123 31.00 -22.42 35.56
CA ALA A 123 31.55 -22.46 34.20
C ALA A 123 33.08 -22.52 34.21
N THR A 124 33.68 -22.97 33.11
CA THR A 124 35.13 -22.97 32.88
C THR A 124 35.43 -22.20 31.60
N VAL A 125 36.45 -21.36 31.62
CA VAL A 125 36.88 -20.60 30.44
C VAL A 125 37.62 -21.54 29.50
N SER A 126 37.07 -21.75 28.31
CA SER A 126 37.59 -22.71 27.32
C SER A 126 38.41 -22.06 26.21
N GLY A 127 38.12 -20.81 25.87
CA GLY A 127 38.82 -20.05 24.84
C GLY A 127 38.73 -18.54 25.08
N ALA A 128 39.74 -17.79 24.65
CA ALA A 128 39.76 -16.33 24.68
C ALA A 128 40.51 -15.80 23.47
N ASN A 129 39.85 -15.00 22.63
CA ASN A 129 40.43 -14.41 21.42
C ASN A 129 40.42 -12.87 21.51
N ASN A 130 41.61 -12.27 21.60
CA ASN A 130 41.80 -10.80 21.70
C ASN A 130 40.94 -10.10 22.76
N VAL A 131 40.68 -10.76 23.90
CA VAL A 131 39.75 -10.27 24.93
C VAL A 131 40.38 -9.14 25.75
N THR A 132 39.62 -8.04 25.90
CA THR A 132 39.90 -6.98 26.87
C THR A 132 38.78 -6.96 27.91
N PHE A 133 39.14 -7.13 29.19
CA PHE A 133 38.19 -7.07 30.31
C PHE A 133 37.99 -5.63 30.79
N ALA A 134 36.81 -5.33 31.36
CA ALA A 134 36.55 -4.03 31.96
C ALA A 134 37.52 -3.74 33.12
N SER A 135 37.97 -2.49 33.25
CA SER A 135 39.05 -2.08 34.18
C SER A 135 38.87 -2.42 35.67
N SER A 136 37.67 -2.87 36.09
CA SER A 136 37.32 -3.27 37.44
C SER A 136 37.37 -4.79 37.70
N ASP A 137 37.52 -5.64 36.69
CA ASP A 137 37.48 -7.10 36.83
C ASP A 137 38.88 -7.74 36.79
N PRO A 138 39.15 -8.78 37.61
CA PRO A 138 40.40 -9.53 37.54
C PRO A 138 40.53 -10.23 36.18
N GLN A 139 41.71 -10.20 35.55
CA GLN A 139 41.94 -10.87 34.27
C GLN A 139 41.62 -12.36 34.35
N ILE A 140 40.56 -12.77 33.66
CA ILE A 140 40.14 -14.16 33.60
C ILE A 140 41.02 -14.89 32.57
N VAL A 141 41.61 -16.02 32.97
CA VAL A 141 42.50 -16.81 32.11
C VAL A 141 41.83 -18.09 31.62
N VAL A 142 42.23 -18.58 30.45
CA VAL A 142 41.78 -19.88 29.92
C VAL A 142 42.10 -21.00 30.91
N GLY A 143 41.13 -21.88 31.14
CA GLY A 143 41.17 -22.95 32.14
C GLY A 143 40.69 -22.54 33.53
N GLN A 144 40.40 -21.25 33.77
CA GLN A 144 39.88 -20.80 35.06
C GLN A 144 38.44 -21.27 35.28
N GLN A 145 38.19 -21.77 36.49
CA GLN A 145 36.85 -22.13 36.96
C GLN A 145 36.18 -20.92 37.59
N LEU A 146 34.97 -20.61 37.13
CA LEU A 146 34.18 -19.47 37.56
C LEU A 146 33.04 -19.95 38.47
N SER A 147 32.86 -19.25 39.59
CA SER A 147 31.71 -19.43 40.48
C SER A 147 30.66 -18.35 40.21
N LYS A 148 29.66 -18.17 41.07
CA LYS A 148 28.67 -17.09 40.91
C LYS A 148 29.36 -15.71 40.93
N GLN A 149 29.45 -15.06 39.77
CA GLN A 149 30.07 -13.75 39.58
C GLN A 149 29.56 -13.09 38.29
N VAL A 150 29.85 -11.80 38.13
CA VAL A 150 29.65 -11.05 36.89
C VAL A 150 30.92 -11.16 36.03
N VAL A 151 30.76 -11.27 34.71
CA VAL A 151 31.85 -11.30 33.73
C VAL A 151 31.57 -10.22 32.68
N SER A 152 32.50 -9.27 32.55
CA SER A 152 32.37 -8.11 31.66
C SER A 152 33.54 -8.02 30.69
N ILE A 153 33.26 -8.02 29.39
CA ILE A 153 34.28 -7.87 28.33
C ILE A 153 34.01 -6.64 27.46
N GLU A 154 35.05 -5.83 27.20
CA GLU A 154 34.97 -4.60 26.39
C GLU A 154 35.21 -4.85 24.89
N SER A 155 36.08 -5.81 24.55
CA SER A 155 36.38 -6.24 23.18
C SER A 155 36.89 -7.68 23.16
N GLY A 156 36.88 -8.32 21.97
CA GLY A 156 37.28 -9.72 21.77
C GLY A 156 36.16 -10.73 22.02
N GLU A 157 36.49 -12.02 22.02
CA GLU A 157 35.54 -13.12 22.21
C GLU A 157 35.99 -14.04 23.36
N LEU A 158 35.09 -14.34 24.30
CA LEU A 158 35.37 -15.22 25.45
C LEU A 158 34.42 -16.42 25.45
N GLU A 159 34.95 -17.64 25.39
CA GLU A 159 34.17 -18.88 25.35
C GLU A 159 34.13 -19.55 26.73
N LEU A 160 32.92 -19.72 27.26
CA LEU A 160 32.64 -20.35 28.55
C LEU A 160 31.94 -21.68 28.36
N VAL A 161 32.44 -22.74 29.01
CA VAL A 161 31.76 -24.04 29.09
C VAL A 161 31.16 -24.20 30.47
N PHE A 162 29.82 -24.18 30.56
CA PHE A 162 29.10 -24.40 31.80
C PHE A 162 29.22 -25.86 32.26
N SER A 163 29.16 -26.09 33.57
CA SER A 163 29.21 -27.44 34.13
C SER A 163 28.00 -28.31 33.76
N SER A 164 26.93 -27.72 33.19
CA SER A 164 25.83 -28.43 32.54
C SER A 164 26.20 -29.04 31.19
N GLY A 165 27.23 -28.53 30.52
CA GLY A 165 27.59 -28.89 29.14
C GLY A 165 27.14 -27.89 28.07
N ALA A 166 26.58 -26.73 28.45
CA ALA A 166 26.32 -25.63 27.54
C ALA A 166 27.59 -24.81 27.29
N THR A 167 27.90 -24.53 26.01
CA THR A 167 29.00 -23.66 25.61
C THR A 167 28.45 -22.30 25.21
N VAL A 168 28.97 -21.22 25.79
CA VAL A 168 28.52 -19.85 25.57
C VAL A 168 29.70 -18.99 25.12
N LEU A 169 29.59 -18.42 23.93
CA LEU A 169 30.52 -17.43 23.39
C LEU A 169 30.02 -16.03 23.70
N LEU A 170 30.82 -15.25 24.42
CA LEU A 170 30.57 -13.84 24.71
C LEU A 170 31.26 -12.98 23.65
N GLY A 171 30.51 -12.09 22.99
CA GLY A 171 31.07 -11.08 22.08
C GLY A 171 31.54 -9.82 22.83
N GLY A 172 32.37 -8.99 22.22
CA GLY A 172 32.85 -7.76 22.85
C GLY A 172 31.71 -6.83 23.29
N ARG A 173 31.91 -6.08 24.38
CA ARG A 173 30.91 -5.22 25.06
C ARG A 173 29.74 -6.00 25.68
N THR A 174 30.06 -7.13 26.31
CA THR A 174 29.08 -8.00 26.94
C THR A 174 29.30 -8.13 28.43
N GLU A 175 28.21 -8.04 29.19
CA GLU A 175 28.17 -8.26 30.63
C GLU A 175 27.13 -9.35 30.96
N VAL A 176 27.62 -10.44 31.56
CA VAL A 176 26.78 -11.55 32.01
C VAL A 176 26.97 -11.83 33.50
N GLU A 177 25.89 -12.22 34.19
CA GLU A 177 25.93 -12.77 35.54
C GLU A 177 25.75 -14.30 35.48
N LEU A 178 26.71 -15.04 36.02
CA LEU A 178 26.64 -16.50 36.14
C LEU A 178 25.80 -16.86 37.38
N VAL A 179 24.61 -17.45 37.18
CA VAL A 179 23.67 -17.71 38.30
C VAL A 179 23.73 -19.17 38.76
N SER A 180 23.67 -20.12 37.83
CA SER A 180 23.75 -21.57 38.10
C SER A 180 24.27 -22.33 36.87
N PRO A 181 24.54 -23.65 36.93
CA PRO A 181 24.97 -24.43 35.76
C PRO A 181 24.02 -24.38 34.57
N LEU A 182 22.71 -24.16 34.80
CA LEU A 182 21.68 -24.09 33.76
C LEU A 182 21.10 -22.67 33.57
N LEU A 183 21.69 -21.65 34.21
CA LEU A 183 21.11 -20.31 34.23
C LEU A 183 22.17 -19.23 34.18
N MET A 184 22.05 -18.34 33.21
CA MET A 184 22.79 -17.08 33.19
C MET A 184 21.85 -15.90 32.97
N LYS A 185 22.29 -14.72 33.39
CA LYS A 185 21.61 -13.47 33.10
C LYS A 185 22.48 -12.61 32.20
N LEU A 186 21.93 -12.17 31.07
CA LEU A 186 22.55 -11.25 30.14
C LEU A 186 22.03 -9.84 30.43
N ASN A 187 22.92 -8.95 30.90
CA ASN A 187 22.54 -7.58 31.24
C ASN A 187 22.59 -6.67 30.00
N HIS A 188 23.66 -6.78 29.21
CA HIS A 188 23.82 -6.13 27.90
C HIS A 188 24.90 -6.85 27.09
N GLY A 189 24.88 -6.70 25.76
CA GLY A 189 25.81 -7.32 24.82
C GLY A 189 25.27 -8.61 24.19
N GLN A 190 26.15 -9.36 23.54
CA GLN A 190 25.78 -10.49 22.67
C GLN A 190 26.39 -11.81 23.15
N VAL A 191 25.57 -12.85 23.11
CA VAL A 191 25.96 -14.24 23.41
C VAL A 191 25.48 -15.20 22.33
N THR A 192 26.32 -16.17 22.00
CA THR A 192 25.93 -17.33 21.18
C THR A 192 26.10 -18.58 22.03
N SER A 193 25.03 -19.35 22.18
CA SER A 193 25.00 -20.56 23.01
C SER A 193 24.84 -21.80 22.14
N THR A 194 25.65 -22.83 22.42
CA THR A 194 25.53 -24.17 21.85
C THR A 194 25.27 -25.15 22.98
N VAL A 195 24.10 -25.78 22.97
CA VAL A 195 23.64 -26.63 24.07
C VAL A 195 23.59 -28.09 23.64
N SER A 196 24.37 -28.94 24.32
CA SER A 196 24.38 -30.39 24.10
C SER A 196 23.17 -31.08 24.76
N GLU A 197 22.85 -32.33 24.37
CA GLU A 197 21.68 -33.07 24.90
C GLU A 197 21.64 -33.15 26.45
N GLY A 198 22.79 -33.13 27.12
CA GLY A 198 22.89 -33.16 28.59
C GLY A 198 22.59 -31.82 29.29
N ALA A 199 22.47 -30.73 28.54
CA ALA A 199 22.31 -29.36 29.03
C ALA A 199 20.95 -28.74 28.64
N ILE A 200 20.03 -29.52 28.09
CA ILE A 200 18.66 -29.10 27.72
C ILE A 200 17.98 -28.42 28.91
N GLY A 201 17.36 -27.27 28.65
CA GLY A 201 16.80 -26.38 29.69
C GLY A 201 17.76 -25.30 30.17
N PHE A 202 18.91 -25.12 29.50
CA PHE A 202 19.78 -23.97 29.71
C PHE A 202 19.02 -22.68 29.43
N LYS A 203 19.06 -21.74 30.37
CA LYS A 203 18.22 -20.54 30.38
C LYS A 203 19.06 -19.27 30.40
N VAL A 204 18.76 -18.35 29.48
CA VAL A 204 19.33 -17.00 29.42
C VAL A 204 18.25 -16.01 29.81
N ILE A 205 18.39 -15.38 30.97
CA ILE A 205 17.50 -14.32 31.43
C ILE A 205 17.98 -12.99 30.86
N THR A 206 17.09 -12.24 30.23
CA THR A 206 17.33 -10.86 29.77
C THR A 206 16.38 -9.90 30.50
N PRO A 207 16.53 -8.57 30.35
CA PRO A 207 15.60 -7.63 30.96
C PRO A 207 14.13 -7.82 30.55
N ASN A 208 13.89 -8.25 29.30
CA ASN A 208 12.54 -8.30 28.72
C ASN A 208 11.95 -9.71 28.60
N LEU A 209 12.79 -10.75 28.50
CA LEU A 209 12.34 -12.14 28.33
C LEU A 209 13.33 -13.20 28.83
N ASP A 210 12.80 -14.41 29.02
CA ASP A 210 13.55 -15.59 29.36
C ASP A 210 13.70 -16.51 28.13
N VAL A 211 14.93 -16.82 27.74
CA VAL A 211 15.25 -17.70 26.61
C VAL A 211 15.59 -19.08 27.13
N VAL A 212 14.77 -20.09 26.84
CA VAL A 212 14.93 -21.47 27.32
C VAL A 212 15.29 -22.39 26.15
N ASP A 213 16.47 -22.98 26.24
CA ASP A 213 16.99 -23.93 25.26
C ASP A 213 16.30 -25.29 25.33
N LEU A 214 16.03 -25.90 24.17
CA LEU A 214 15.50 -27.26 24.03
C LEU A 214 16.45 -28.22 23.27
N GLY A 215 17.76 -27.93 23.24
CA GLY A 215 18.82 -28.73 22.60
C GLY A 215 19.33 -28.10 21.29
N THR A 216 19.86 -26.88 21.35
CA THR A 216 19.92 -25.97 20.19
C THR A 216 21.20 -25.11 20.15
N GLU A 217 21.53 -24.57 18.98
CA GLU A 217 22.45 -23.44 18.78
C GLU A 217 21.65 -22.14 18.54
N PHE A 218 21.78 -21.16 19.43
CA PHE A 218 21.01 -19.91 19.37
C PHE A 218 21.83 -18.69 19.83
N GLY A 219 21.45 -17.52 19.33
CA GLY A 219 22.02 -16.23 19.69
C GLY A 219 21.04 -15.38 20.49
N VAL A 220 21.55 -14.65 21.48
CA VAL A 220 20.81 -13.61 22.21
C VAL A 220 21.63 -12.33 22.27
N GLU A 221 21.02 -11.19 21.95
CA GLU A 221 21.64 -9.87 22.11
C GLU A 221 20.73 -8.96 22.91
N VAL A 222 21.31 -8.22 23.85
CA VAL A 222 20.62 -7.18 24.62
C VAL A 222 21.29 -5.84 24.33
N ASP A 223 20.56 -4.93 23.70
CA ASP A 223 21.10 -3.63 23.32
C ASP A 223 21.19 -2.64 24.51
N ALA A 224 21.74 -1.46 24.27
CA ALA A 224 21.89 -0.41 25.28
C ALA A 224 20.56 0.13 25.82
N GLN A 225 19.46 -0.09 25.09
CA GLN A 225 18.10 0.25 25.50
C GLN A 225 17.42 -0.95 26.19
N GLY A 226 18.07 -2.11 26.32
CA GLY A 226 17.46 -3.31 26.91
C GLY A 226 16.52 -4.06 25.98
N GLY A 227 16.41 -3.68 24.70
CA GLY A 227 15.75 -4.49 23.67
C GLY A 227 16.49 -5.82 23.50
N THR A 228 15.74 -6.91 23.34
CA THR A 228 16.31 -8.27 23.29
C THR A 228 16.03 -8.94 21.96
N ASP A 229 17.10 -9.29 21.25
CA ASP A 229 17.07 -10.02 19.98
C ASP A 229 17.39 -11.49 20.25
N VAL A 230 16.58 -12.41 19.69
CA VAL A 230 16.79 -13.86 19.78
C VAL A 230 16.76 -14.46 18.39
N VAL A 231 17.76 -15.27 18.06
CA VAL A 231 17.89 -15.96 16.76
C VAL A 231 18.24 -17.43 16.98
N VAL A 232 17.66 -18.32 16.18
CA VAL A 232 17.89 -19.77 16.28
C VAL A 232 18.64 -20.27 15.04
N PHE A 233 19.87 -20.76 15.23
CA PHE A 233 20.74 -21.23 14.14
C PHE A 233 20.54 -22.71 13.82
N SER A 234 20.26 -23.53 14.83
CA SER A 234 19.85 -24.94 14.64
C SER A 234 19.15 -25.47 15.88
N GLY A 235 17.98 -26.10 15.72
CA GLY A 235 17.17 -26.64 16.82
C GLY A 235 15.92 -25.80 17.17
N GLN A 236 15.55 -25.74 18.45
CA GLN A 236 14.36 -25.04 18.97
C GLN A 236 14.60 -24.29 20.30
N VAL A 237 14.07 -23.07 20.40
CA VAL A 237 14.13 -22.23 21.61
C VAL A 237 12.74 -21.81 22.03
N ARG A 238 12.44 -21.86 23.33
CA ARG A 238 11.20 -21.35 23.90
C ARG A 238 11.43 -20.00 24.58
N LEU A 239 10.53 -19.05 24.34
CA LEU A 239 10.56 -17.74 24.97
C LEU A 239 9.49 -17.66 26.08
N GLU A 240 9.89 -17.37 27.31
CA GLU A 240 9.04 -17.33 28.50
C GLU A 240 9.09 -15.95 29.20
N ARG A 241 8.11 -15.67 30.07
CA ARG A 241 8.12 -14.54 31.01
C ARG A 241 7.49 -14.92 32.35
N ASP A 242 7.97 -14.29 33.42
CA ASP A 242 7.45 -14.49 34.77
C ASP A 242 5.91 -14.31 34.86
N SER A 243 5.32 -15.21 35.62
CA SER A 243 3.96 -15.76 35.68
C SER A 243 2.74 -14.82 35.81
N LYS A 244 2.81 -13.54 35.43
CA LYS A 244 1.71 -12.56 35.61
C LYS A 244 1.34 -11.67 34.41
N ALA A 245 1.85 -11.89 33.19
CA ALA A 245 1.48 -11.07 32.02
C ALA A 245 1.22 -11.87 30.73
N LEU A 246 0.31 -11.36 29.89
CA LEU A 246 -0.41 -11.99 28.78
C LEU A 246 0.32 -12.00 27.41
N VAL A 247 1.65 -12.04 27.36
CA VAL A 247 2.40 -12.10 26.08
C VAL A 247 3.16 -13.42 25.97
N ASN A 248 2.58 -14.39 25.25
CA ASN A 248 3.24 -15.65 24.93
C ASN A 248 3.92 -15.50 23.54
N VAL A 249 5.23 -15.24 23.50
CA VAL A 249 5.98 -15.02 22.25
C VAL A 249 6.17 -16.35 21.46
N GLY A 250 6.02 -17.49 22.15
CA GLY A 250 5.93 -18.83 21.55
C GLY A 250 7.28 -19.55 21.39
N LEU A 251 7.28 -20.59 20.55
CA LEU A 251 8.44 -21.39 20.16
C LEU A 251 9.11 -20.78 18.92
N LEU A 252 10.44 -20.74 18.88
CA LEU A 252 11.25 -20.45 17.70
C LEU A 252 11.98 -21.71 17.24
N THR A 253 12.04 -21.92 15.92
CA THR A 253 12.78 -23.03 15.30
C THR A 253 13.95 -22.52 14.48
N GLU A 254 14.81 -23.42 13.98
CA GLU A 254 15.91 -23.12 13.06
C GLU A 254 15.51 -22.12 11.96
N GLY A 255 16.33 -21.07 11.77
CA GLY A 255 16.11 -20.00 10.80
C GLY A 255 15.18 -18.88 11.27
N GLN A 256 14.66 -18.95 12.50
CA GLN A 256 13.74 -17.94 13.05
C GLN A 256 14.39 -16.97 14.03
N GLY A 257 13.90 -15.73 14.03
CA GLY A 257 14.40 -14.68 14.90
C GLY A 257 13.39 -13.58 15.18
N VAL A 258 13.36 -13.12 16.43
CA VAL A 258 12.47 -12.05 16.89
C VAL A 258 13.20 -11.10 17.81
N ARG A 259 12.76 -9.85 17.80
CA ARG A 259 13.16 -8.79 18.71
C ARG A 259 12.00 -8.45 19.64
N VAL A 260 12.29 -8.25 20.92
CA VAL A 260 11.33 -7.77 21.92
C VAL A 260 11.83 -6.46 22.51
N ASP A 261 11.11 -5.38 22.20
CA ASP A 261 11.46 -4.03 22.64
C ASP A 261 11.08 -3.76 24.11
N GLN A 262 11.41 -2.57 24.62
CA GLN A 262 11.07 -2.16 25.99
C GLN A 262 9.55 -2.09 26.25
N ASN A 263 8.74 -1.85 25.21
CA ASN A 263 7.28 -1.77 25.30
C ASN A 263 6.62 -3.14 25.16
N GLN A 264 7.41 -4.22 25.09
CA GLN A 264 6.96 -5.61 24.91
C GLN A 264 6.31 -5.87 23.55
N GLN A 265 6.59 -5.04 22.55
CA GLN A 265 6.23 -5.31 21.18
C GLN A 265 7.23 -6.31 20.57
N VAL A 266 6.68 -7.28 19.85
CA VAL A 266 7.47 -8.31 19.18
C VAL A 266 7.63 -7.90 17.72
N GLU A 267 8.87 -7.78 17.29
CA GLU A 267 9.25 -7.47 15.92
C GLU A 267 9.98 -8.67 15.30
N ARG A 268 9.84 -8.85 13.98
CA ARG A 268 10.60 -9.87 13.25
C ARG A 268 12.03 -9.38 13.05
N ILE A 269 13.01 -10.27 13.11
CA ILE A 269 14.35 -9.98 12.58
C ILE A 269 14.37 -10.41 11.12
N GLY A 270 14.51 -9.48 10.20
CA GLY A 270 14.43 -9.78 8.77
C GLY A 270 15.72 -10.35 8.19
N HIS A 271 16.89 -9.98 8.72
CA HIS A 271 18.16 -10.61 8.36
C HIS A 271 19.19 -10.55 9.49
N ILE A 272 20.17 -11.43 9.39
CA ILE A 272 21.40 -11.39 10.19
C ILE A 272 22.61 -11.30 9.27
N GLY A 273 23.67 -10.65 9.72
CA GLY A 273 24.97 -10.64 9.04
C GLY A 273 26.00 -11.49 9.77
N ARG A 274 26.86 -12.20 9.02
CA ARG A 274 28.01 -12.96 9.55
C ARG A 274 29.25 -12.79 8.67
N GLU A 275 30.41 -12.71 9.31
CA GLU A 275 31.71 -12.82 8.63
C GLU A 275 32.01 -14.29 8.31
N SER A 276 32.64 -14.56 7.17
CA SER A 276 33.00 -15.95 6.82
C SER A 276 33.88 -16.57 7.93
N HIS A 277 33.47 -17.76 8.40
CA HIS A 277 34.09 -18.52 9.49
C HIS A 277 34.00 -17.93 10.92
N SER A 278 33.16 -16.92 11.19
CA SER A 278 32.88 -16.43 12.55
C SER A 278 31.57 -17.01 13.13
N ARG A 279 31.52 -17.20 14.47
CA ARG A 279 30.27 -17.50 15.22
C ARG A 279 29.54 -16.25 15.71
N GLY A 280 30.16 -15.08 15.58
CA GLY A 280 29.53 -13.78 15.85
C GLY A 280 28.51 -13.46 14.77
N TRP A 281 27.42 -12.80 15.15
CA TRP A 281 26.35 -12.37 14.25
C TRP A 281 25.98 -10.92 14.55
N VAL A 282 25.28 -10.27 13.63
CA VAL A 282 24.74 -8.92 13.88
C VAL A 282 23.31 -8.89 13.37
N ALA A 283 22.35 -8.65 14.25
CA ALA A 283 21.03 -8.20 13.85
C ALA A 283 21.08 -6.67 13.64
N LYS A 284 20.53 -6.18 12.53
CA LYS A 284 20.40 -4.74 12.28
C LYS A 284 18.95 -4.30 12.51
N PRO A 285 18.74 -3.06 13.01
CA PRO A 285 17.40 -2.54 13.25
C PRO A 285 16.59 -2.41 11.95
N THR A 286 15.27 -2.38 12.12
CA THR A 286 14.25 -2.39 11.06
C THR A 286 14.29 -1.13 10.17
N GLN A 287 14.24 -1.38 8.86
CA GLN A 287 14.00 -0.52 7.67
C GLN A 287 14.60 0.89 7.49
N ASN A 288 14.99 1.64 8.51
CA ASN A 288 15.21 3.09 8.36
C ASN A 288 16.58 3.57 8.86
N GLN A 289 17.63 3.33 8.05
CA GLN A 289 18.76 4.23 7.75
C GLN A 289 19.96 3.45 7.18
N PRO A 290 20.57 3.86 6.05
CA PRO A 290 21.89 3.37 5.66
C PRO A 290 22.93 3.99 6.61
N THR A 291 23.28 3.26 7.67
CA THR A 291 24.52 3.57 8.40
C THR A 291 25.71 3.22 7.52
N ALA A 292 26.82 3.94 7.67
CA ALA A 292 28.07 3.65 6.96
C ALA A 292 28.55 2.22 7.32
N SER A 293 28.18 1.23 6.51
CA SER A 293 28.55 -0.16 6.72
C SER A 293 29.93 -0.42 6.10
N SER A 294 30.74 -1.23 6.77
CA SER A 294 31.97 -1.80 6.21
C SER A 294 31.72 -2.74 5.03
N HIS A 295 30.49 -3.24 4.86
CA HIS A 295 30.08 -4.24 3.86
C HIS A 295 29.36 -3.61 2.67
N VAL A 296 29.19 -4.38 1.59
CA VAL A 296 28.44 -3.97 0.40
C VAL A 296 26.94 -4.08 0.70
N ILE A 297 26.48 -5.23 1.21
CA ILE A 297 25.09 -5.43 1.61
C ILE A 297 24.91 -4.91 3.03
N ALA A 298 24.08 -3.88 3.16
CA ALA A 298 23.81 -3.22 4.42
C ALA A 298 22.61 -3.85 5.15
N VAL A 299 21.49 -4.01 4.47
CA VAL A 299 20.23 -4.52 5.05
C VAL A 299 19.49 -5.35 4.02
N VAL A 300 18.92 -6.47 4.45
CA VAL A 300 17.99 -7.27 3.64
C VAL A 300 16.65 -7.34 4.37
N TRP A 301 15.56 -7.16 3.63
CA TRP A 301 14.21 -7.19 4.17
C TRP A 301 13.20 -7.60 3.11
N ASP A 302 12.07 -8.19 3.49
CA ASP A 302 10.99 -8.55 2.57
C ASP A 302 9.64 -7.94 3.00
N ASN A 303 8.59 -8.12 2.19
CA ASN A 303 7.26 -7.60 2.46
C ASN A 303 6.39 -8.49 3.40
N MET A 304 6.95 -9.52 4.04
CA MET A 304 6.21 -10.46 4.89
C MET A 304 5.95 -9.91 6.30
N ARG A 305 4.76 -10.19 6.85
CA ARG A 305 4.38 -9.77 8.21
C ARG A 305 4.85 -10.76 9.27
N ILE A 306 5.04 -10.29 10.50
CA ILE A 306 5.39 -11.15 11.65
C ILE A 306 4.31 -12.22 11.94
N THR A 307 3.05 -11.95 11.60
CA THR A 307 1.96 -12.92 11.71
C THR A 307 2.04 -14.04 10.68
N GLU A 308 2.81 -13.84 9.61
CA GLU A 308 2.96 -14.77 8.49
C GLU A 308 4.26 -15.57 8.57
N CYS A 309 5.34 -14.97 9.09
CA CYS A 309 6.67 -15.55 9.08
C CYS A 309 7.55 -14.96 10.22
N LYS A 310 8.40 -15.79 10.83
CA LYS A 310 9.42 -15.37 11.82
C LYS A 310 10.86 -15.60 11.30
N ASP A 311 11.00 -15.96 10.03
CA ASP A 311 12.25 -16.44 9.46
C ASP A 311 13.14 -15.25 9.05
N PHE A 312 14.47 -15.38 9.14
CA PHE A 312 15.44 -14.35 8.78
C PHE A 312 16.34 -14.76 7.60
N TYR A 313 16.75 -13.80 6.77
CA TYR A 313 17.81 -14.03 5.77
C TYR A 313 19.19 -14.05 6.42
N GLU A 314 20.10 -14.90 5.95
CA GLU A 314 21.50 -14.87 6.36
C GLU A 314 22.34 -14.16 5.28
N VAL A 315 23.05 -13.10 5.67
CA VAL A 315 23.99 -12.38 4.79
C VAL A 315 25.41 -12.78 5.18
N LEU A 316 26.10 -13.48 4.28
CA LEU A 316 27.50 -13.81 4.42
C LEU A 316 28.37 -12.73 3.80
N TYR A 317 29.10 -12.00 4.63
CA TYR A 317 30.01 -10.98 4.16
C TYR A 317 31.25 -11.62 3.55
N ARG A 318 31.53 -11.27 2.28
CA ARG A 318 32.60 -11.84 1.45
C ARG A 318 32.62 -13.37 1.39
N GLY A 319 31.48 -14.00 1.64
CA GLY A 319 31.36 -15.45 1.83
C GLY A 319 30.80 -16.20 0.63
N PHE A 320 30.68 -15.58 -0.55
CA PHE A 320 30.36 -16.32 -1.77
C PHE A 320 31.61 -17.04 -2.30
N GLU A 321 31.66 -18.34 -2.10
CA GLU A 321 32.76 -19.22 -2.49
C GLU A 321 32.21 -20.54 -3.05
N GLU A 322 33.10 -21.40 -3.56
CA GLU A 322 32.72 -22.73 -4.02
C GLU A 322 32.09 -23.53 -2.87
N ASP A 323 31.11 -24.40 -3.18
CA ASP A 323 30.35 -25.17 -2.19
C ASP A 323 29.54 -24.28 -1.19
N ALA A 324 29.28 -23.02 -1.53
CA ALA A 324 28.51 -22.13 -0.67
C ALA A 324 27.04 -22.58 -0.58
N ARG A 325 26.59 -22.90 0.64
CA ARG A 325 25.17 -23.25 0.91
C ARG A 325 24.22 -22.21 0.33
N ALA A 326 23.33 -22.66 -0.55
CA ALA A 326 22.44 -21.82 -1.33
C ALA A 326 21.31 -21.24 -0.49
N TYR A 327 20.64 -22.04 0.34
CA TYR A 327 19.43 -21.63 1.05
C TYR A 327 19.51 -21.83 2.56
N VAL A 328 18.75 -21.03 3.30
CA VAL A 328 18.61 -21.20 4.77
C VAL A 328 17.86 -22.50 5.09
N ASP A 329 16.86 -22.88 4.29
CA ASP A 329 15.93 -24.00 4.55
C ASP A 329 16.22 -25.27 3.75
N ARG A 330 17.36 -25.36 3.04
CA ARG A 330 17.80 -26.55 2.29
C ARG A 330 19.29 -26.78 2.44
N VAL A 331 19.74 -27.97 2.06
CA VAL A 331 21.15 -28.39 2.09
C VAL A 331 21.84 -28.25 0.72
N HIS A 332 21.30 -27.41 -0.17
CA HIS A 332 21.82 -27.23 -1.52
C HIS A 332 23.05 -26.29 -1.53
N GLU A 333 23.96 -26.44 -2.50
CA GLU A 333 25.21 -25.68 -2.61
C GLU A 333 25.41 -25.08 -4.01
N TRP A 334 26.05 -23.91 -4.08
CA TRP A 334 26.41 -23.25 -5.34
C TRP A 334 27.80 -23.68 -5.81
N ASN A 335 27.85 -24.17 -7.05
CA ASN A 335 29.08 -24.66 -7.67
C ASN A 335 29.33 -24.05 -9.05
N GLY A 336 30.60 -24.01 -9.47
CA GLY A 336 31.01 -23.74 -10.84
C GLY A 336 30.60 -24.89 -11.77
N ILE A 337 30.20 -24.55 -13.00
CA ILE A 337 29.76 -25.53 -14.00
C ILE A 337 30.91 -26.42 -14.50
N ASP A 338 32.15 -25.94 -14.43
CA ASP A 338 33.33 -26.70 -14.83
C ASP A 338 34.40 -26.71 -13.75
N GLN A 339 35.48 -27.45 -14.00
CA GLN A 339 36.63 -27.60 -13.10
C GLN A 339 37.40 -26.28 -12.84
N GLY A 340 37.04 -25.19 -13.52
CA GLY A 340 37.54 -23.84 -13.29
C GLY A 340 36.88 -23.14 -12.10
N GLY A 341 35.78 -23.68 -11.59
CA GLY A 341 35.04 -23.18 -10.42
C GLY A 341 34.18 -21.96 -10.69
N LEU A 342 33.63 -21.37 -9.62
CA LEU A 342 32.76 -20.21 -9.72
C LEU A 342 33.45 -19.02 -10.44
N PRO A 343 32.71 -18.24 -11.25
CA PRO A 343 33.25 -17.05 -11.90
C PRO A 343 33.93 -16.09 -10.92
N ASN A 344 35.14 -15.62 -11.27
CA ASN A 344 35.93 -14.69 -10.45
C ASN A 344 35.20 -13.39 -10.10
N GLN A 345 34.23 -12.99 -10.92
CA GLN A 345 33.37 -11.83 -10.72
C GLN A 345 32.39 -12.00 -9.55
N LEU A 346 32.09 -13.24 -9.15
CA LEU A 346 31.19 -13.56 -8.04
C LEU A 346 31.96 -13.87 -6.75
N LEU A 347 33.13 -14.52 -6.87
CA LEU A 347 33.95 -14.94 -5.72
C LEU A 347 34.27 -13.80 -4.75
N GLY A 348 34.09 -14.07 -3.46
CA GLY A 348 34.33 -13.13 -2.36
C GLY A 348 33.33 -11.98 -2.29
N GLY A 349 32.18 -12.08 -2.97
CA GLY A 349 31.06 -11.17 -2.83
C GLY A 349 30.30 -11.38 -1.52
N ASP A 350 29.57 -10.34 -1.09
CA ASP A 350 28.57 -10.49 -0.03
C ASP A 350 27.39 -11.30 -0.59
N TYR A 351 26.99 -12.37 0.09
CA TYR A 351 25.97 -13.30 -0.37
C TYR A 351 24.76 -13.30 0.53
N ILE A 352 23.57 -13.17 -0.05
CA ILE A 352 22.31 -13.38 0.66
C ILE A 352 21.89 -14.83 0.45
N ARG A 353 21.71 -15.59 1.54
CA ARG A 353 21.05 -16.89 1.54
C ARG A 353 19.54 -16.69 1.62
N PRO A 354 18.77 -16.92 0.55
CA PRO A 354 17.31 -16.84 0.59
C PRO A 354 16.69 -18.15 1.09
N PHE A 355 15.36 -18.16 1.22
CA PHE A 355 14.60 -19.38 1.42
C PHE A 355 14.20 -19.97 0.08
N ASN A 356 14.43 -21.27 -0.12
CA ASN A 356 14.02 -21.94 -1.34
C ASN A 356 12.50 -21.90 -1.52
N ASN A 357 11.72 -21.92 -0.43
CA ASN A 357 10.25 -21.92 -0.51
C ASN A 357 9.63 -20.56 -0.90
N ASP A 358 10.38 -19.45 -0.87
CA ASP A 358 9.84 -18.14 -1.26
C ASP A 358 9.44 -18.08 -2.74
N LYS A 359 9.99 -18.97 -3.57
CA LYS A 359 9.60 -19.14 -4.98
C LYS A 359 8.11 -19.46 -5.21
N TYR A 360 7.37 -19.84 -4.18
CA TYR A 360 5.93 -20.15 -4.28
C TYR A 360 5.02 -18.94 -3.99
N LYS A 361 5.59 -17.78 -3.65
CA LYS A 361 4.84 -16.56 -3.30
C LYS A 361 4.81 -15.59 -4.49
N ASP A 362 3.61 -15.30 -5.00
CA ASP A 362 3.41 -14.51 -6.23
C ASP A 362 3.52 -12.98 -6.02
N ASP A 363 3.49 -12.53 -4.76
CA ASP A 363 3.60 -11.15 -4.30
C ASP A 363 4.89 -10.87 -3.50
N TYR A 364 5.84 -11.81 -3.52
CA TYR A 364 7.13 -11.70 -2.83
C TYR A 364 7.98 -10.54 -3.35
N GLU A 365 8.51 -9.72 -2.43
CA GLU A 365 9.46 -8.64 -2.73
C GLU A 365 10.63 -8.65 -1.75
N LEU A 366 11.86 -8.76 -2.26
CA LEU A 366 13.10 -8.70 -1.47
C LEU A 366 13.81 -7.37 -1.67
N SER A 367 13.88 -6.56 -0.62
CA SER A 367 14.61 -5.29 -0.58
C SER A 367 16.05 -5.50 -0.09
N VAL A 368 17.01 -5.10 -0.91
CA VAL A 368 18.46 -5.21 -0.64
C VAL A 368 19.06 -3.82 -0.61
N THR A 369 19.42 -3.33 0.58
CA THR A 369 20.10 -2.05 0.76
C THR A 369 21.60 -2.21 0.61
N LEU A 370 22.18 -1.49 -0.34
CA LEU A 370 23.60 -1.52 -0.69
C LEU A 370 24.28 -0.26 -0.15
N ALA A 371 25.34 -0.42 0.64
CA ALA A 371 26.07 0.69 1.28
C ALA A 371 27.19 1.27 0.42
N LYS A 372 27.55 0.63 -0.70
CA LYS A 372 28.71 1.00 -1.54
C LYS A 372 28.41 0.77 -3.01
N PRO A 373 29.13 1.48 -3.91
CA PRO A 373 29.10 1.16 -5.33
C PRO A 373 29.54 -0.28 -5.59
N CYS A 374 28.74 -1.04 -6.32
CA CYS A 374 28.93 -2.47 -6.51
C CYS A 374 28.25 -3.01 -7.77
N TYR A 375 28.63 -4.22 -8.17
CA TYR A 375 27.85 -5.08 -9.04
C TYR A 375 26.95 -5.94 -8.17
N LEU A 376 25.64 -5.85 -8.38
CA LEU A 376 24.66 -6.75 -7.80
C LEU A 376 24.33 -7.83 -8.83
N TYR A 377 24.46 -9.09 -8.45
CA TYR A 377 24.21 -10.25 -9.29
C TYR A 377 23.00 -11.04 -8.80
N VAL A 378 22.22 -11.53 -9.75
CA VAL A 378 21.12 -12.49 -9.52
C VAL A 378 21.44 -13.77 -10.27
N LEU A 379 21.41 -14.90 -9.57
CA LEU A 379 21.61 -16.24 -10.12
C LEU A 379 20.23 -16.81 -10.45
N TRP A 380 19.88 -16.83 -11.73
CA TRP A 380 18.53 -17.09 -12.21
C TRP A 380 18.39 -18.48 -12.85
N ASP A 381 17.40 -19.25 -12.43
CA ASP A 381 17.13 -20.61 -12.95
C ASP A 381 16.91 -20.56 -14.47
N SER A 382 17.81 -21.18 -15.22
CA SER A 382 17.83 -21.14 -16.69
C SER A 382 16.59 -21.75 -17.36
N ARG A 383 15.80 -22.53 -16.61
CA ARG A 383 14.55 -23.15 -17.09
C ARG A 383 13.35 -22.22 -16.97
N CYS A 384 13.49 -21.08 -16.28
CA CYS A 384 12.43 -20.13 -16.05
C CYS A 384 12.60 -18.88 -16.93
N ASP A 385 11.52 -18.45 -17.59
CA ASP A 385 11.52 -17.21 -18.35
C ASP A 385 11.94 -16.01 -17.46
N PRO A 386 12.87 -15.16 -17.91
CA PRO A 386 13.27 -13.97 -17.17
C PRO A 386 12.07 -13.07 -16.86
N GLN A 387 11.92 -12.68 -15.59
CA GLN A 387 10.75 -11.90 -15.16
C GLN A 387 10.87 -10.43 -15.57
N PRO A 388 9.74 -9.71 -15.71
CA PRO A 388 9.76 -8.29 -16.07
C PRO A 388 10.65 -7.44 -15.16
N TRP A 389 10.69 -7.73 -13.85
CA TRP A 389 11.53 -6.97 -12.91
C TRP A 389 13.04 -7.21 -13.13
N LEU A 390 13.41 -8.41 -13.58
CA LEU A 390 14.80 -8.79 -13.85
C LEU A 390 15.27 -8.12 -15.15
N LEU A 391 14.47 -8.25 -16.22
CA LEU A 391 14.71 -7.60 -17.52
C LEU A 391 14.78 -6.07 -17.44
N GLN A 392 14.06 -5.47 -16.49
CA GLN A 392 14.06 -4.02 -16.29
C GLN A 392 15.32 -3.49 -15.58
N GLN A 393 15.91 -4.28 -14.68
CA GLN A 393 16.94 -3.81 -13.75
C GLN A 393 18.33 -4.40 -14.01
N PHE A 394 18.38 -5.58 -14.64
CA PHE A 394 19.59 -6.37 -14.84
C PHE A 394 19.81 -6.66 -16.32
N ARG A 395 21.08 -6.80 -16.70
CA ARG A 395 21.48 -7.38 -17.98
C ARG A 395 21.94 -8.82 -17.77
N GLU A 396 21.59 -9.71 -18.67
CA GLU A 396 22.16 -11.06 -18.70
C GLU A 396 23.66 -10.98 -18.98
N THR A 397 24.43 -11.89 -18.39
CA THR A 397 25.86 -12.03 -18.63
C THR A 397 26.14 -13.37 -19.31
N GLU A 398 27.34 -13.52 -19.88
CA GLU A 398 27.79 -14.81 -20.39
C GLU A 398 28.16 -15.81 -19.27
N MET A 399 28.07 -15.42 -17.99
CA MET A 399 28.41 -16.28 -16.86
C MET A 399 27.24 -17.21 -16.51
N GLN A 400 27.61 -18.41 -16.06
CA GLN A 400 26.68 -19.41 -15.58
C GLN A 400 27.23 -20.07 -14.30
N VAL A 401 26.32 -20.56 -13.45
CA VAL A 401 26.63 -21.29 -12.21
C VAL A 401 25.67 -22.46 -12.08
N ALA A 402 25.99 -23.45 -11.25
CA ALA A 402 25.14 -24.59 -10.99
C ALA A 402 24.74 -24.68 -9.51
N LEU A 403 23.59 -25.30 -9.28
CA LEU A 403 23.10 -25.67 -7.97
C LEU A 403 23.20 -27.19 -7.82
N ASP A 404 23.90 -27.65 -6.78
CA ASP A 404 23.91 -29.04 -6.30
C ASP A 404 22.78 -29.18 -5.26
N GLU A 405 21.78 -30.03 -5.54
CA GLU A 405 20.65 -30.28 -4.66
C GLU A 405 20.83 -31.53 -3.78
N GLY A 406 21.85 -32.34 -4.05
CA GLY A 406 22.07 -33.67 -3.47
C GLY A 406 21.03 -34.72 -3.93
N PRO A 407 21.28 -36.03 -3.69
CA PRO A 407 20.42 -37.09 -4.18
C PRO A 407 19.09 -37.25 -3.39
N LEU A 408 17.97 -37.50 -4.11
CA LEU A 408 16.69 -37.98 -3.56
C LEU A 408 16.60 -39.53 -3.80
N PRO A 409 16.59 -40.46 -2.79
CA PRO A 409 15.68 -40.61 -1.64
C PRO A 409 16.37 -41.13 -0.31
N PRO A 410 15.67 -41.49 0.82
CA PRO A 410 16.23 -41.54 2.19
C PRO A 410 17.29 -42.62 2.53
N ASP A 411 17.67 -43.49 1.60
CA ASP A 411 18.52 -44.66 1.88
C ASP A 411 19.98 -44.53 1.39
N SER A 412 20.39 -43.39 0.85
CA SER A 412 21.79 -43.11 0.49
C SER A 412 22.44 -42.12 1.46
N PHE A 413 23.24 -42.62 2.40
CA PHE A 413 24.24 -41.83 3.12
C PHE A 413 25.46 -41.57 2.20
N ASN A 414 25.30 -40.80 1.12
CA ASN A 414 26.42 -40.29 0.32
C ASN A 414 26.35 -38.76 0.24
N GLN A 415 27.53 -38.15 0.32
CA GLN A 415 27.82 -36.72 0.51
C GLN A 415 27.50 -35.89 -0.75
N LEU A 416 27.20 -34.59 -0.57
CA LEU A 416 27.21 -33.57 -1.63
C LEU A 416 28.52 -33.62 -2.42
N GLY A 417 28.49 -33.28 -3.70
CA GLY A 417 29.65 -33.26 -4.57
C GLY A 417 30.59 -32.13 -4.19
N ILE A 418 31.60 -32.39 -3.36
CA ILE A 418 32.55 -31.35 -2.93
C ILE A 418 33.44 -30.92 -4.10
N GLY A 419 33.33 -29.65 -4.50
CA GLY A 419 34.23 -28.97 -5.41
C GLY A 419 33.67 -28.75 -6.82
N PRO A 420 34.38 -27.96 -7.64
CA PRO A 420 33.86 -27.41 -8.88
C PRO A 420 33.56 -28.49 -9.94
N GLY A 421 32.44 -28.34 -10.65
CA GLY A 421 32.01 -29.25 -11.70
C GLY A 421 31.58 -30.65 -11.22
N ASN A 422 31.26 -30.82 -9.93
CA ASN A 422 30.72 -32.05 -9.36
C ASN A 422 29.23 -31.87 -9.03
N GLU A 423 28.44 -32.94 -9.21
CA GLU A 423 27.00 -33.03 -8.84
C GLU A 423 26.17 -31.78 -9.22
N LEU A 424 26.14 -31.45 -10.52
CA LEU A 424 25.42 -30.29 -11.05
C LEU A 424 23.98 -30.67 -11.43
N ASP A 425 23.00 -30.34 -10.58
CA ASP A 425 21.59 -30.66 -10.83
C ASP A 425 20.88 -29.60 -11.67
N GLN A 426 21.18 -28.31 -11.42
CA GLN A 426 20.46 -27.20 -12.05
C GLN A 426 21.34 -26.02 -12.44
N GLU A 427 21.33 -25.67 -13.73
CA GLU A 427 22.06 -24.53 -14.27
C GLU A 427 21.30 -23.20 -14.07
N HIS A 428 22.05 -22.16 -13.69
CA HIS A 428 21.55 -20.82 -13.48
C HIS A 428 22.35 -19.82 -14.33
N THR A 429 21.63 -18.95 -15.04
CA THR A 429 22.19 -17.80 -15.74
C THR A 429 22.50 -16.69 -14.75
N VAL A 430 23.56 -15.92 -14.98
CA VAL A 430 23.93 -14.82 -14.09
C VAL A 430 23.54 -13.49 -14.70
N TRP A 431 22.79 -12.71 -13.94
CA TRP A 431 22.31 -11.39 -14.32
C TRP A 431 22.99 -10.33 -13.47
N VAL A 432 23.40 -9.20 -14.05
CA VAL A 432 24.15 -8.15 -13.35
C VAL A 432 23.48 -6.79 -13.43
N MET A 433 23.54 -6.08 -12.31
CA MET A 433 23.13 -4.70 -12.13
C MET A 433 24.30 -3.88 -11.58
N GLU A 434 24.76 -2.90 -12.35
CA GLU A 434 25.73 -1.92 -11.86
C GLU A 434 25.03 -0.93 -10.91
N VAL A 435 25.56 -0.76 -9.71
CA VAL A 435 25.06 0.17 -8.71
C VAL A 435 26.15 1.19 -8.44
N ALA A 436 26.04 2.35 -9.07
CA ALA A 436 27.05 3.40 -8.99
C ALA A 436 27.05 4.15 -7.66
N GLU A 437 25.92 4.17 -6.95
CA GLU A 437 25.74 4.86 -5.67
C GLU A 437 24.98 3.98 -4.66
N PRO A 438 25.24 4.12 -3.34
CA PRO A 438 24.52 3.39 -2.30
C PRO A 438 23.00 3.58 -2.40
N ARG A 439 22.23 2.50 -2.43
CA ARG A 439 20.77 2.52 -2.56
C ARG A 439 20.13 1.20 -2.15
N THR A 440 18.81 1.19 -2.04
CA THR A 440 18.02 -0.04 -1.93
C THR A 440 17.54 -0.49 -3.31
N VAL A 441 17.76 -1.76 -3.63
CA VAL A 441 17.26 -2.45 -4.84
C VAL A 441 16.17 -3.43 -4.41
N VAL A 442 15.06 -3.47 -5.16
CA VAL A 442 13.95 -4.41 -4.88
C VAL A 442 13.91 -5.48 -5.96
N LEU A 443 13.97 -6.74 -5.53
CA LEU A 443 13.88 -7.94 -6.35
C LEU A 443 12.47 -8.55 -6.20
N GLY A 444 11.90 -9.04 -7.29
CA GLY A 444 10.52 -9.52 -7.34
C GLY A 444 10.37 -11.05 -7.31
N PRO A 445 9.14 -11.57 -7.47
CA PRO A 445 8.84 -13.00 -7.36
C PRO A 445 9.33 -13.80 -8.58
N VAL A 446 9.38 -15.12 -8.43
CA VAL A 446 9.64 -16.09 -9.50
C VAL A 446 8.31 -16.67 -10.00
N ARG A 447 7.74 -16.10 -11.07
CA ARG A 447 6.50 -16.62 -11.69
C ARG A 447 6.82 -17.60 -12.81
N SER A 448 5.98 -18.63 -12.97
CA SER A 448 6.07 -19.56 -14.11
C SER A 448 4.69 -19.75 -14.74
N ALA A 449 4.62 -19.64 -16.06
CA ALA A 449 3.39 -19.88 -16.83
C ALA A 449 3.07 -21.39 -16.96
N TYR A 450 4.00 -22.28 -16.63
CA TYR A 450 3.88 -23.72 -16.84
C TYR A 450 3.65 -24.47 -15.52
N LEU A 451 2.43 -24.97 -15.33
CA LEU A 451 2.08 -25.88 -14.24
C LEU A 451 2.90 -27.18 -14.38
N GLY A 452 3.96 -27.34 -13.57
CA GLY A 452 4.73 -28.59 -13.47
C GLY A 452 6.25 -28.46 -13.42
N VAL A 453 6.83 -27.29 -13.69
CA VAL A 453 8.29 -27.09 -13.58
C VAL A 453 8.67 -26.92 -12.10
N GLN A 454 9.54 -27.81 -11.58
CA GLN A 454 10.19 -27.60 -10.28
C GLN A 454 11.22 -26.48 -10.44
N ARG A 455 10.83 -25.27 -10.07
CA ARG A 455 11.68 -24.06 -10.09
C ARG A 455 12.52 -23.95 -8.82
N SER A 456 13.63 -23.23 -8.90
CA SER A 456 14.48 -22.87 -7.76
C SER A 456 14.37 -21.39 -7.41
N MET A 457 14.69 -21.05 -6.16
CA MET A 457 14.78 -19.65 -5.74
C MET A 457 16.11 -19.06 -6.23
N TYR A 458 16.11 -17.83 -6.72
CA TYR A 458 17.33 -17.19 -7.22
C TYR A 458 18.34 -16.89 -6.09
N GLY A 459 19.64 -16.90 -6.42
CA GLY A 459 20.71 -16.43 -5.52
C GLY A 459 21.00 -14.94 -5.70
N VAL A 460 21.51 -14.26 -4.66
CA VAL A 460 21.87 -12.82 -4.72
C VAL A 460 23.27 -12.57 -4.19
N VAL A 461 24.15 -12.03 -5.03
CA VAL A 461 25.56 -11.76 -4.70
C VAL A 461 25.89 -10.29 -4.98
N ALA A 462 26.58 -9.58 -4.09
CA ALA A 462 27.01 -8.20 -4.33
C ALA A 462 28.53 -8.05 -4.17
N LYS A 463 29.19 -7.45 -5.16
CA LYS A 463 30.65 -7.25 -5.18
C LYS A 463 31.02 -5.79 -5.41
N ALA A 464 31.84 -5.22 -4.54
CA ALA A 464 32.27 -3.81 -4.64
C ALA A 464 33.02 -3.52 -5.95
N MET A 465 32.77 -2.35 -6.54
CA MET A 465 33.50 -1.87 -7.72
C MET A 465 34.89 -1.34 -7.34
N SER A 466 35.85 -1.45 -8.25
CA SER A 466 37.15 -0.77 -8.15
C SER A 466 37.05 0.70 -8.58
N ASN A 467 37.99 1.54 -8.11
CA ASN A 467 38.03 2.96 -8.48
C ASN A 467 38.12 3.19 -10.00
N GLN A 468 38.84 2.32 -10.73
CA GLN A 468 38.97 2.43 -12.18
C GLN A 468 37.64 2.15 -12.92
N GLU A 469 36.84 1.22 -12.41
CA GLU A 469 35.51 0.93 -12.95
C GLU A 469 34.54 2.09 -12.69
N LEU A 470 34.63 2.71 -11.50
CA LEU A 470 33.85 3.89 -11.15
C LEU A 470 34.19 5.08 -12.07
N ASP A 471 35.48 5.31 -12.34
CA ASP A 471 35.91 6.39 -13.26
C ASP A 471 35.38 6.17 -14.68
N LYS A 472 35.37 4.93 -15.17
CA LYS A 472 34.84 4.59 -16.51
C LYS A 472 33.31 4.81 -16.58
N LEU A 473 32.59 4.38 -15.55
CA LEU A 473 31.14 4.58 -15.42
C LEU A 473 30.79 6.08 -15.36
N ALA A 474 31.52 6.85 -14.56
CA ALA A 474 31.33 8.30 -14.46
C ALA A 474 31.57 9.01 -15.80
N ALA A 475 32.63 8.63 -16.53
CA ALA A 475 32.96 9.22 -17.83
C ALA A 475 31.88 8.95 -18.89
N GLN A 476 31.33 7.73 -18.95
CA GLN A 476 30.25 7.38 -19.89
C GLN A 476 28.97 8.17 -19.61
N ARG A 477 28.63 8.38 -18.34
CA ARG A 477 27.42 9.11 -17.93
C ARG A 477 27.54 10.61 -18.20
N SER A 478 28.71 11.19 -17.96
CA SER A 478 28.98 12.61 -18.23
C SER A 478 28.87 12.96 -19.73
N ALA A 479 29.24 12.03 -20.63
CA ALA A 479 29.21 12.25 -22.07
C ALA A 479 27.78 12.38 -22.65
N LEU A 480 26.79 11.76 -22.02
CA LEU A 480 25.39 11.76 -22.46
C LEU A 480 24.47 12.61 -21.59
N ALA A 481 24.99 13.26 -20.54
CA ALA A 481 24.20 14.11 -19.65
C ALA A 481 23.79 15.40 -20.36
N SER A 482 22.50 15.76 -20.30
CA SER A 482 21.95 16.99 -20.90
C SER A 482 22.18 18.22 -20.01
N THR A 483 22.28 18.01 -18.70
CA THR A 483 22.56 19.06 -17.71
C THR A 483 24.07 19.39 -17.61
N ARG A 484 24.39 20.58 -17.12
CA ARG A 484 25.78 20.97 -16.79
C ARG A 484 25.99 20.73 -15.29
N GLN A 485 27.07 20.02 -14.91
CA GLN A 485 27.54 19.81 -13.52
C GLN A 485 26.76 18.81 -12.63
N ASP A 486 26.46 17.60 -13.09
CA ASP A 486 25.83 16.53 -12.26
C ASP A 486 24.50 16.95 -11.58
N GLN A 487 23.84 17.99 -12.08
CA GLN A 487 22.55 18.47 -11.57
C GLN A 487 21.40 17.73 -12.26
N ILE A 488 20.35 17.40 -11.51
CA ILE A 488 19.08 16.90 -12.05
C ILE A 488 18.30 18.04 -12.74
N PRO A 489 17.42 17.76 -13.72
CA PRO A 489 16.56 18.77 -14.34
C PRO A 489 15.76 19.57 -13.30
N SER A 490 15.57 20.87 -13.54
CA SER A 490 14.72 21.72 -12.71
C SER A 490 13.26 21.51 -13.08
N ASP A 491 12.69 20.40 -12.60
CA ASP A 491 11.34 19.95 -12.93
C ASP A 491 10.42 20.00 -11.72
N HIS A 492 9.28 20.71 -11.83
CA HIS A 492 8.28 20.83 -10.76
C HIS A 492 7.82 19.46 -10.22
N ARG A 493 7.78 18.42 -11.06
CA ARG A 493 7.32 17.09 -10.65
C ARG A 493 8.26 16.43 -9.63
N LEU A 494 9.49 16.93 -9.45
CA LEU A 494 10.45 16.49 -8.43
C LEU A 494 10.18 17.10 -7.04
N GLU A 495 9.34 18.14 -6.96
CA GLU A 495 8.93 18.76 -5.70
C GLU A 495 8.07 17.81 -4.84
N LYS A 496 7.68 18.26 -3.64
CA LYS A 496 6.84 17.48 -2.74
C LYS A 496 5.49 17.17 -3.40
N LEU A 497 5.07 15.91 -3.32
CA LEU A 497 3.79 15.46 -3.83
C LEU A 497 2.64 16.18 -3.12
N ARG A 498 1.56 16.44 -3.85
CA ARG A 498 0.33 17.01 -3.27
C ARG A 498 -0.47 15.92 -2.56
N SER A 499 -1.18 16.29 -1.51
CA SER A 499 -2.07 15.41 -0.75
C SER A 499 -3.33 16.17 -0.31
N TYR A 500 -4.30 15.48 0.29
CA TYR A 500 -5.53 16.09 0.77
C TYR A 500 -5.35 17.20 1.83
N GLU A 501 -4.14 17.34 2.42
CA GLU A 501 -3.74 18.38 3.38
C GLU A 501 -2.76 19.41 2.80
N HIS A 502 -2.62 19.47 1.47
CA HIS A 502 -1.76 20.46 0.83
C HIS A 502 -2.20 21.90 1.23
N PRO A 503 -1.25 22.82 1.50
CA PRO A 503 -1.55 24.12 2.08
C PRO A 503 -2.41 25.03 1.20
N ASP A 504 -2.50 24.75 -0.11
CA ASP A 504 -3.18 25.61 -1.05
C ASP A 504 -3.77 24.83 -2.25
N TYR A 505 -5.09 24.90 -2.40
CA TYR A 505 -5.89 24.49 -3.57
C TYR A 505 -6.64 25.68 -4.18
N SER A 506 -6.07 26.88 -4.09
CA SER A 506 -6.57 28.06 -4.77
C SER A 506 -6.75 27.79 -6.26
N PHE A 507 -7.90 28.18 -6.78
CA PHE A 507 -8.24 28.12 -8.19
C PHE A 507 -8.33 29.53 -8.75
N THR A 508 -7.90 29.73 -10.00
CA THR A 508 -8.09 31.01 -10.69
C THR A 508 -9.27 30.89 -11.65
N PRO A 509 -10.42 31.54 -11.38
CA PRO A 509 -11.56 31.47 -12.28
C PRO A 509 -11.24 32.04 -13.66
N PRO A 510 -11.75 31.44 -14.74
CA PRO A 510 -11.64 31.99 -16.08
C PRO A 510 -12.14 33.42 -16.18
N SER A 511 -11.62 34.13 -17.18
CA SER A 511 -11.87 35.56 -17.36
C SER A 511 -13.20 35.84 -18.08
N SER A 512 -13.73 34.84 -18.79
CA SER A 512 -14.97 34.95 -19.56
C SER A 512 -15.94 33.81 -19.30
N LEU A 513 -17.22 34.06 -19.59
CA LEU A 513 -18.28 33.04 -19.45
C LEU A 513 -18.05 31.84 -20.38
N GLU A 514 -17.51 32.07 -21.58
CA GLU A 514 -17.25 30.98 -22.54
C GLU A 514 -16.11 30.08 -22.09
N GLU A 515 -15.01 30.65 -21.58
CA GLU A 515 -13.93 29.87 -20.96
C GLU A 515 -14.44 29.09 -19.73
N TRP A 516 -15.29 29.70 -18.90
CA TRP A 516 -15.90 29.02 -17.76
C TRP A 516 -16.79 27.85 -18.18
N LYS A 517 -17.62 28.00 -19.22
CA LYS A 517 -18.45 26.89 -19.73
C LYS A 517 -17.60 25.72 -20.22
N GLN A 518 -16.50 26.00 -20.93
CA GLN A 518 -15.58 24.95 -21.38
C GLN A 518 -14.93 24.22 -20.20
N ARG A 519 -14.41 24.98 -19.22
CA ARG A 519 -13.83 24.42 -17.99
C ARG A 519 -14.86 23.64 -17.16
N ARG A 520 -16.09 24.13 -17.06
CA ARG A 520 -17.21 23.47 -16.35
C ARG A 520 -17.45 22.06 -16.89
N GLU A 521 -17.50 21.90 -18.21
CA GLU A 521 -17.69 20.58 -18.85
C GLU A 521 -16.48 19.66 -18.65
N GLN A 522 -15.26 20.19 -18.73
CA GLN A 522 -14.04 19.43 -18.44
C GLN A 522 -14.04 18.90 -17.00
N VAL A 523 -14.27 19.78 -16.01
CA VAL A 523 -14.27 19.41 -14.59
C VAL A 523 -15.42 18.45 -14.27
N LYS A 524 -16.62 18.67 -14.85
CA LYS A 524 -17.74 17.75 -14.69
C LYS A 524 -17.40 16.35 -15.21
N ARG A 525 -16.78 16.25 -16.39
CA ARG A 525 -16.30 14.97 -16.92
C ARG A 525 -15.24 14.35 -16.01
N SER A 526 -14.29 15.14 -15.49
CA SER A 526 -13.28 14.65 -14.55
C SER A 526 -13.90 14.04 -13.28
N ILE A 527 -14.92 14.68 -12.70
CA ILE A 527 -15.66 14.13 -11.55
C ILE A 527 -16.31 12.79 -11.93
N LEU A 528 -17.01 12.72 -13.07
CA LEU A 528 -17.68 11.49 -13.52
C LEU A 528 -16.68 10.35 -13.79
N VAL A 529 -15.54 10.63 -14.42
CA VAL A 529 -14.49 9.64 -14.65
C VAL A 529 -13.88 9.18 -13.32
N ALA A 530 -13.45 10.11 -12.47
CA ALA A 530 -12.82 9.80 -11.18
C ALA A 530 -13.72 8.94 -10.26
N THR A 531 -15.02 9.25 -10.23
CA THR A 531 -16.03 8.50 -9.46
C THR A 531 -16.45 7.18 -10.12
N GLY A 532 -15.90 6.83 -11.28
CA GLY A 532 -16.28 5.61 -11.99
C GLY A 532 -17.66 5.67 -12.64
N LEU A 533 -18.29 6.85 -12.71
CA LEU A 533 -19.62 7.10 -13.27
C LEU A 533 -19.60 7.58 -14.73
N TRP A 534 -18.46 7.47 -15.42
CA TRP A 534 -18.35 7.64 -16.86
C TRP A 534 -18.07 6.29 -17.54
N PRO A 535 -18.92 5.80 -18.46
CA PRO A 535 -20.27 6.27 -18.71
C PRO A 535 -21.17 6.12 -17.46
N MET A 536 -22.28 6.87 -17.44
CA MET A 536 -23.23 6.78 -16.33
C MET A 536 -23.81 5.36 -16.27
N PRO A 537 -23.82 4.68 -15.11
CA PRO A 537 -24.44 3.37 -14.98
C PRO A 537 -25.90 3.39 -15.43
N GLU A 538 -26.36 2.32 -16.08
CA GLU A 538 -27.78 2.18 -16.44
C GLU A 538 -28.65 2.19 -15.18
N GLN A 539 -29.69 3.02 -15.19
CA GLN A 539 -30.62 3.13 -14.08
C GLN A 539 -31.44 1.85 -13.95
N THR A 540 -31.38 1.21 -12.78
CA THR A 540 -32.22 0.08 -12.41
C THR A 540 -33.46 0.55 -11.64
N PRO A 541 -34.55 -0.23 -11.55
CA PRO A 541 -35.68 0.12 -10.69
C PRO A 541 -35.21 0.23 -9.22
N ALA A 542 -35.67 1.27 -8.51
CA ALA A 542 -35.23 1.50 -7.13
C ALA A 542 -35.77 0.46 -6.13
N HIS A 543 -36.84 -0.26 -6.46
CA HIS A 543 -37.48 -1.23 -5.54
C HIS A 543 -37.73 -0.66 -4.13
N ALA A 544 -38.07 0.63 -4.06
CA ALA A 544 -38.16 1.36 -2.81
C ALA A 544 -39.33 0.87 -1.94
N GLN A 545 -39.07 0.74 -0.64
CA GLN A 545 -40.08 0.49 0.38
C GLN A 545 -40.12 1.67 1.36
N VAL A 546 -41.33 2.12 1.66
CA VAL A 546 -41.61 3.18 2.65
C VAL A 546 -42.62 2.64 3.65
N TYR A 547 -42.27 2.64 4.93
CA TYR A 547 -43.10 2.03 5.99
C TYR A 547 -42.82 2.63 7.37
N GLY A 548 -43.52 2.13 8.38
CA GLY A 548 -43.29 2.52 9.78
C GLY A 548 -43.61 3.99 10.06
N LYS A 549 -44.72 4.50 9.50
CA LYS A 549 -45.12 5.90 9.62
C LYS A 549 -45.33 6.31 11.08
N VAL A 550 -44.56 7.29 11.52
CA VAL A 550 -44.68 7.95 12.81
C VAL A 550 -45.20 9.36 12.61
N GLU A 551 -46.28 9.72 13.31
CA GLU A 551 -46.81 11.08 13.28
C GLU A 551 -46.29 11.91 14.45
N ARG A 552 -45.90 13.16 14.15
CA ARG A 552 -45.47 14.16 15.12
C ARG A 552 -46.18 15.50 14.85
N PRO A 553 -46.11 16.48 15.76
CA PRO A 553 -46.69 17.80 15.52
C PRO A 553 -46.04 18.50 14.30
N GLY A 554 -46.82 18.63 13.22
CA GLY A 554 -46.46 19.33 11.97
C GLY A 554 -45.80 18.47 10.89
N TYR A 555 -45.43 17.22 11.17
CA TYR A 555 -44.72 16.37 10.21
C TYR A 555 -44.92 14.87 10.48
N THR A 556 -44.57 14.04 9.51
CA THR A 556 -44.51 12.57 9.64
C THR A 556 -43.13 12.07 9.26
N ILE A 557 -42.73 10.92 9.81
CA ILE A 557 -41.45 10.28 9.53
C ILE A 557 -41.71 8.83 9.13
N GLU A 558 -41.06 8.37 8.06
CA GLU A 558 -41.15 7.01 7.57
C GLU A 558 -39.76 6.42 7.34
N LYS A 559 -39.64 5.11 7.50
CA LYS A 559 -38.44 4.32 7.21
C LYS A 559 -38.39 4.04 5.71
N VAL A 560 -37.19 4.11 5.14
CA VAL A 560 -36.97 3.89 3.71
C VAL A 560 -35.79 2.98 3.49
N HIS A 561 -35.94 2.00 2.60
CA HIS A 561 -34.82 1.44 1.85
C HIS A 561 -35.16 1.31 0.38
N PHE A 562 -34.14 1.39 -0.47
CA PHE A 562 -34.25 1.18 -1.91
C PHE A 562 -32.89 0.73 -2.47
N GLU A 563 -32.90 0.12 -3.66
CA GLU A 563 -31.69 -0.34 -4.36
C GLU A 563 -31.07 0.78 -5.21
N SER A 564 -29.79 1.07 -4.97
CA SER A 564 -29.00 1.92 -5.88
C SER A 564 -28.40 1.09 -7.01
N TYR A 565 -27.70 -0.01 -6.66
CA TYR A 565 -27.39 -1.13 -7.54
C TYR A 565 -28.26 -2.33 -7.13
N PRO A 566 -28.56 -3.28 -8.04
CA PRO A 566 -29.34 -4.46 -7.66
C PRO A 566 -28.70 -5.20 -6.48
N GLY A 567 -29.43 -5.32 -5.37
CA GLY A 567 -28.95 -5.89 -4.11
C GLY A 567 -28.14 -4.95 -3.18
N HIS A 568 -27.81 -3.73 -3.60
CA HIS A 568 -27.17 -2.70 -2.77
C HIS A 568 -28.19 -1.68 -2.29
N LEU A 569 -28.48 -1.68 -0.99
CA LEU A 569 -29.53 -0.89 -0.38
C LEU A 569 -29.01 0.42 0.20
N VAL A 570 -29.69 1.49 -0.16
CA VAL A 570 -29.63 2.80 0.49
C VAL A 570 -30.75 2.86 1.50
N THR A 571 -30.41 3.20 2.74
CA THR A 571 -31.33 3.29 3.88
C THR A 571 -31.48 4.73 4.34
N GLY A 572 -32.61 5.06 4.97
CA GLY A 572 -32.81 6.40 5.51
C GLY A 572 -34.19 6.62 6.13
N ASN A 573 -34.45 7.87 6.52
CA ASN A 573 -35.77 8.32 6.96
C ASN A 573 -36.29 9.44 6.06
N LEU A 574 -37.57 9.36 5.73
CA LEU A 574 -38.30 10.34 4.95
C LEU A 574 -39.21 11.16 5.86
N TYR A 575 -38.97 12.46 5.93
CA TYR A 575 -39.76 13.41 6.69
C TYR A 575 -40.71 14.13 5.73
N ARG A 576 -41.98 14.21 6.08
CA ARG A 576 -43.01 14.85 5.25
C ARG A 576 -43.78 15.91 6.02
N PRO A 577 -44.18 17.02 5.39
CA PRO A 577 -45.12 17.95 5.99
C PRO A 577 -46.44 17.24 6.26
N LYS A 578 -46.99 17.41 7.46
CA LYS A 578 -48.31 16.83 7.81
C LYS A 578 -49.46 17.68 7.27
N ASP A 579 -49.26 18.99 7.23
CA ASP A 579 -50.27 19.97 6.88
C ASP A 579 -50.01 20.54 5.47
N GLY A 580 -51.07 20.72 4.68
CA GLY A 580 -51.00 21.30 3.33
C GLY A 580 -51.49 20.37 2.22
N LYS A 581 -51.33 20.83 0.98
CA LYS A 581 -51.53 20.01 -0.23
C LYS A 581 -50.28 20.16 -1.09
N GLY A 582 -49.60 19.04 -1.34
CA GLY A 582 -48.43 19.01 -2.23
C GLY A 582 -48.78 19.34 -3.68
N PRO A 583 -47.80 19.29 -4.59
CA PRO A 583 -46.43 18.82 -4.36
C PRO A 583 -45.58 19.81 -3.53
N TYR A 584 -44.70 19.27 -2.69
CA TYR A 584 -43.83 20.02 -1.78
C TYR A 584 -42.40 20.07 -2.30
N PRO A 585 -41.61 21.12 -2.03
CA PRO A 585 -40.17 21.09 -2.28
C PRO A 585 -39.50 19.86 -1.66
N GLY A 586 -38.58 19.25 -2.39
CA GLY A 586 -37.77 18.14 -1.91
C GLY A 586 -36.45 18.63 -1.33
N VAL A 587 -35.95 18.02 -0.25
CA VAL A 587 -34.60 18.28 0.27
C VAL A 587 -33.86 16.98 0.55
N LEU A 588 -32.68 16.82 -0.05
CA LEU A 588 -31.74 15.77 0.31
C LEU A 588 -30.79 16.23 1.41
N CYS A 589 -30.61 15.36 2.40
CA CYS A 589 -29.83 15.64 3.60
C CYS A 589 -28.72 14.60 3.81
N PRO A 590 -27.70 14.47 2.94
CA PRO A 590 -26.55 13.62 3.23
C PRO A 590 -25.89 14.04 4.55
N HIS A 591 -25.47 13.06 5.35
CA HIS A 591 -24.70 13.31 6.56
C HIS A 591 -23.19 13.06 6.31
N GLY A 592 -22.35 13.51 7.24
CA GLY A 592 -20.91 13.30 7.28
C GLY A 592 -20.53 12.33 8.39
N HIS A 593 -19.26 12.33 8.77
CA HIS A 593 -18.61 11.29 9.58
C HIS A 593 -18.87 11.38 11.09
N TRP A 594 -20.09 11.73 11.51
CA TRP A 594 -20.42 11.74 12.94
C TRP A 594 -20.62 10.33 13.47
N THR A 595 -20.30 10.12 14.75
CA THR A 595 -20.50 8.84 15.44
C THR A 595 -21.96 8.38 15.28
N ASN A 596 -22.14 7.13 14.84
CA ASN A 596 -23.43 6.50 14.55
C ASN A 596 -24.25 7.12 13.39
N GLY A 597 -23.68 8.04 12.60
CA GLY A 597 -24.31 8.57 11.39
C GLY A 597 -25.68 9.18 11.65
N ARG A 598 -26.72 8.73 10.95
CA ARG A 598 -28.11 9.17 11.16
C ARG A 598 -28.62 9.04 12.61
N PHE A 599 -28.04 8.13 13.40
CA PHE A 599 -28.36 7.94 14.82
C PHE A 599 -27.52 8.82 15.77
N MET A 600 -26.80 9.81 15.26
CA MET A 600 -25.97 10.71 16.04
C MET A 600 -26.74 11.31 17.23
N GLN A 601 -26.09 11.25 18.40
CA GLN A 601 -26.53 11.87 19.63
C GLN A 601 -25.32 12.48 20.35
N LEU A 602 -25.43 13.73 20.80
CA LEU A 602 -24.44 14.33 21.68
C LEU A 602 -24.56 13.77 23.11
N SER A 603 -23.43 13.60 23.77
CA SER A 603 -23.37 13.33 25.21
C SER A 603 -23.87 14.52 26.03
N GLU A 604 -24.19 14.28 27.31
CA GLU A 604 -24.63 15.36 28.21
C GLU A 604 -23.56 16.47 28.35
N ALA A 605 -22.28 16.10 28.35
CA ALA A 605 -21.17 17.04 28.43
C ALA A 605 -21.06 17.91 27.16
N GLU A 606 -21.07 17.27 25.97
CA GLU A 606 -21.05 17.99 24.69
C GLU A 606 -22.26 18.92 24.54
N MET A 607 -23.44 18.49 24.99
CA MET A 607 -24.65 19.32 24.95
C MET A 607 -24.57 20.51 25.91
N ALA A 608 -24.06 20.31 27.13
CA ALA A 608 -23.87 21.39 28.09
C ALA A 608 -22.92 22.46 27.56
N GLU A 609 -21.80 22.04 26.95
CA GLU A 609 -20.86 22.93 26.28
C GLU A 609 -21.51 23.67 25.10
N ALA A 610 -22.29 22.97 24.27
CA ALA A 610 -22.98 23.57 23.14
C ALA A 610 -23.99 24.66 23.56
N LEU A 611 -24.67 24.50 24.69
CA LEU A 611 -25.56 25.52 25.26
C LEU A 611 -24.78 26.70 25.83
N GLU A 612 -23.71 26.43 26.59
CA GLU A 612 -22.89 27.46 27.22
C GLU A 612 -22.20 28.35 26.17
N THR A 613 -21.68 27.75 25.12
CA THR A 613 -21.00 28.43 24.02
C THR A 613 -21.95 29.06 23.00
N GLY A 614 -23.27 28.82 23.13
CA GLY A 614 -24.29 29.35 22.21
C GLY A 614 -24.31 28.68 20.83
N GLN A 615 -23.68 27.51 20.69
CA GLN A 615 -23.79 26.68 19.49
C GLN A 615 -25.23 26.19 19.29
N GLU A 616 -25.91 25.88 20.40
CA GLU A 616 -27.28 25.36 20.43
C GLU A 616 -28.16 26.19 21.37
N GLN A 617 -29.45 26.29 21.06
CA GLN A 617 -30.43 27.06 21.86
C GLN A 617 -31.40 26.16 22.64
N HIS A 618 -31.66 24.95 22.14
CA HIS A 618 -32.61 24.01 22.72
C HIS A 618 -31.93 22.67 22.97
N ASP A 619 -32.08 22.13 24.19
CA ASP A 619 -31.44 20.87 24.61
C ASP A 619 -31.74 19.72 23.63
N VAL A 620 -33.01 19.50 23.28
CA VAL A 620 -33.39 18.41 22.36
C VAL A 620 -32.86 18.61 20.94
N SER A 621 -32.84 19.84 20.43
CA SER A 621 -32.35 20.12 19.09
C SER A 621 -30.85 19.93 18.97
N GLY A 622 -30.10 20.41 19.97
CA GLY A 622 -28.65 20.24 19.99
C GLY A 622 -28.22 18.80 20.24
N ARG A 623 -29.00 18.04 21.03
CA ARG A 623 -28.71 16.63 21.29
C ARG A 623 -28.89 15.76 20.05
N TYR A 624 -29.82 16.13 19.16
CA TYR A 624 -30.14 15.40 17.92
C TYR A 624 -30.11 16.32 16.69
N PRO A 625 -28.95 16.90 16.34
CA PRO A 625 -28.87 18.01 15.38
C PRO A 625 -29.25 17.58 13.95
N LEU A 626 -28.97 16.33 13.57
CA LEU A 626 -29.36 15.79 12.26
C LEU A 626 -30.88 15.62 12.14
N GLN A 627 -31.56 15.19 13.22
CA GLN A 627 -33.01 15.12 13.26
C GLN A 627 -33.61 16.53 13.27
N ALA A 628 -33.09 17.44 14.10
CA ALA A 628 -33.57 18.82 14.20
C ALA A 628 -33.66 19.51 12.84
N ARG A 629 -32.60 19.37 12.02
CA ARG A 629 -32.53 19.85 10.64
C ARG A 629 -33.69 19.34 9.77
N CYS A 630 -33.91 18.04 9.78
CA CYS A 630 -34.92 17.40 8.93
C CYS A 630 -36.34 17.74 9.39
N VAL A 631 -36.55 17.78 10.71
CA VAL A 631 -37.83 18.15 11.34
C VAL A 631 -38.22 19.58 11.00
N GLN A 632 -37.29 20.53 11.14
CA GLN A 632 -37.59 21.93 10.88
C GLN A 632 -37.87 22.17 9.39
N LEU A 633 -37.09 21.57 8.49
CA LEU A 633 -37.37 21.63 7.05
C LEU A 633 -38.75 21.02 6.69
N ALA A 634 -39.14 19.92 7.33
CA ALA A 634 -40.46 19.33 7.13
C ALA A 634 -41.59 20.24 7.63
N ARG A 635 -41.41 20.89 8.79
CA ARG A 635 -42.33 21.90 9.32
C ARG A 635 -42.41 23.15 8.42
N MET A 636 -41.34 23.47 7.69
CA MET A 636 -41.30 24.55 6.71
C MET A 636 -41.95 24.17 5.36
N GLY A 637 -42.49 22.95 5.23
CA GLY A 637 -43.21 22.52 4.04
C GLY A 637 -42.37 21.75 3.01
N CYS A 638 -41.24 21.17 3.40
CA CYS A 638 -40.40 20.34 2.53
C CYS A 638 -40.57 18.83 2.80
N VAL A 639 -40.52 18.01 1.75
CA VAL A 639 -40.27 16.57 1.90
C VAL A 639 -38.77 16.36 1.99
N VAL A 640 -38.27 15.81 3.11
CA VAL A 640 -36.85 15.70 3.39
C VAL A 640 -36.43 14.24 3.45
N PHE A 641 -35.44 13.86 2.65
CA PHE A 641 -34.85 12.53 2.72
C PHE A 641 -33.44 12.58 3.30
N HIS A 642 -33.30 12.00 4.49
CA HIS A 642 -32.03 11.85 5.20
C HIS A 642 -31.60 10.39 5.08
N TYR A 643 -30.57 10.16 4.26
CA TYR A 643 -30.10 8.82 3.92
C TYR A 643 -28.69 8.56 4.46
N ASP A 644 -28.41 7.28 4.65
CA ASP A 644 -27.19 6.79 5.26
C ASP A 644 -26.03 6.83 4.26
N MET A 645 -24.85 7.22 4.77
CA MET A 645 -23.59 6.97 4.09
C MET A 645 -23.29 5.46 4.06
N VAL A 646 -22.50 5.04 3.07
CA VAL A 646 -21.95 3.69 2.97
C VAL A 646 -21.20 3.35 4.26
N GLY A 647 -21.60 2.26 4.90
CA GLY A 647 -21.02 1.75 6.15
C GLY A 647 -21.44 2.50 7.41
N TYR A 648 -22.51 3.27 7.36
CA TYR A 648 -23.11 3.95 8.51
C TYR A 648 -24.55 3.52 8.77
N ALA A 649 -24.95 3.63 10.04
CA ALA A 649 -26.30 3.38 10.53
C ALA A 649 -26.85 2.03 10.04
N ASP A 650 -27.83 2.00 9.14
CA ASP A 650 -28.41 0.75 8.63
C ASP A 650 -27.73 0.27 7.32
N SER A 651 -26.92 1.11 6.67
CA SER A 651 -26.23 0.80 5.40
C SER A 651 -24.86 0.11 5.63
N ASN A 652 -24.87 -1.01 6.35
CA ASN A 652 -23.65 -1.72 6.74
C ASN A 652 -23.22 -2.84 5.78
N GLN A 653 -23.74 -2.86 4.55
CA GLN A 653 -23.39 -3.88 3.55
C GLN A 653 -21.93 -3.77 3.09
N LEU A 654 -21.35 -2.56 3.14
CA LEU A 654 -19.93 -2.32 2.98
C LEU A 654 -19.40 -1.68 4.26
N SER A 655 -18.20 -2.08 4.68
CA SER A 655 -17.51 -1.41 5.77
C SER A 655 -17.03 -0.04 5.33
N HIS A 656 -17.33 1.00 6.13
CA HIS A 656 -16.78 2.33 5.89
C HIS A 656 -15.25 2.34 6.06
N ARG A 657 -14.52 3.08 5.21
CA ARG A 657 -13.04 3.20 5.26
C ARG A 657 -12.30 1.86 5.11
N SER A 658 -12.78 0.98 4.25
CA SER A 658 -12.20 -0.37 4.07
C SER A 658 -10.70 -0.32 3.70
N GLY A 659 -10.26 0.71 2.98
CA GLY A 659 -8.85 0.94 2.60
C GLY A 659 -7.95 1.59 3.66
N ILE A 660 -8.46 1.92 4.85
CA ILE A 660 -7.66 2.52 5.96
C ILE A 660 -7.57 1.58 7.17
N ARG A 661 -8.59 0.72 7.40
CA ARG A 661 -8.71 -0.10 8.63
C ARG A 661 -8.41 -1.59 8.44
N GLY A 662 -7.70 -1.98 7.39
CA GLY A 662 -6.98 -3.26 7.39
C GLY A 662 -7.41 -4.36 6.42
N ASN A 663 -8.06 -4.07 5.28
CA ASN A 663 -7.96 -5.00 4.14
C ASN A 663 -8.17 -4.30 2.78
N PRO A 664 -7.15 -3.61 2.23
CA PRO A 664 -7.30 -2.90 0.96
C PRO A 664 -7.47 -3.86 -0.23
N SER A 665 -6.90 -5.06 -0.11
CA SER A 665 -6.96 -6.15 -1.09
C SER A 665 -7.50 -7.40 -0.41
N ARG A 666 -8.42 -8.12 -1.06
CA ARG A 666 -8.86 -9.44 -0.61
C ARG A 666 -7.76 -10.48 -0.87
N ASP A 667 -7.88 -11.67 -0.28
CA ASP A 667 -7.00 -12.83 -0.58
C ASP A 667 -7.04 -13.23 -2.07
N ASP A 668 -8.12 -12.91 -2.78
CA ASP A 668 -8.26 -13.07 -4.23
C ASP A 668 -7.68 -11.89 -5.06
N GLY A 669 -7.14 -10.86 -4.40
CA GLY A 669 -6.54 -9.67 -5.01
C GLY A 669 -7.51 -8.56 -5.45
N TRP A 670 -8.84 -8.72 -5.28
CA TRP A 670 -9.84 -7.81 -5.87
C TRP A 670 -10.81 -7.18 -4.84
N GLY A 671 -10.28 -6.32 -3.96
CA GLY A 671 -11.05 -5.47 -3.05
C GLY A 671 -11.17 -4.02 -3.53
N MET A 672 -12.06 -3.22 -2.92
CA MET A 672 -12.35 -1.83 -3.36
C MET A 672 -11.17 -0.86 -3.23
N ALA A 673 -10.10 -1.22 -2.51
CA ALA A 673 -8.86 -0.46 -2.45
C ALA A 673 -7.67 -1.25 -3.03
N SER A 674 -7.94 -2.23 -3.90
CA SER A 674 -6.90 -3.00 -4.59
C SER A 674 -6.56 -2.40 -5.94
N PRO A 675 -5.36 -2.66 -6.49
CA PRO A 675 -4.99 -2.26 -7.84
C PRO A 675 -6.04 -2.65 -8.89
N GLN A 676 -6.65 -3.84 -8.78
CA GLN A 676 -7.63 -4.32 -9.75
C GLN A 676 -8.94 -3.52 -9.75
N ALA A 677 -9.40 -3.04 -8.59
CA ALA A 677 -10.54 -2.13 -8.51
C ALA A 677 -10.19 -0.74 -9.07
N GLU A 678 -8.99 -0.23 -8.77
CA GLU A 678 -8.52 1.08 -9.24
C GLU A 678 -8.29 1.12 -10.76
N LEU A 679 -7.72 0.07 -11.34
CA LEU A 679 -7.61 -0.10 -12.80
C LEU A 679 -8.99 -0.07 -13.51
N ARG A 680 -10.07 -0.27 -12.75
CA ARG A 680 -11.47 -0.20 -13.20
C ARG A 680 -12.25 1.01 -12.66
N LEU A 681 -11.60 1.92 -11.93
CA LEU A 681 -12.20 3.08 -11.25
C LEU A 681 -13.39 2.70 -10.34
N GLN A 682 -13.24 1.63 -9.58
CA GLN A 682 -14.24 1.18 -8.62
C GLN A 682 -13.81 1.60 -7.21
N ASN A 683 -14.42 2.66 -6.67
CA ASN A 683 -14.05 3.23 -5.38
C ASN A 683 -15.27 3.66 -4.55
N GLU A 684 -15.06 3.85 -3.24
CA GLU A 684 -16.12 4.18 -2.28
C GLU A 684 -16.77 5.55 -2.56
N MET A 685 -15.98 6.54 -2.98
CA MET A 685 -16.47 7.84 -3.42
C MET A 685 -17.48 7.72 -4.57
N GLY A 686 -17.21 6.83 -5.54
CA GLY A 686 -18.10 6.50 -6.65
C GLY A 686 -19.42 5.88 -6.21
N VAL A 687 -19.36 4.86 -5.35
CA VAL A 687 -20.56 4.20 -4.79
C VAL A 687 -21.40 5.21 -3.99
N GLN A 688 -20.77 6.01 -3.14
CA GLN A 688 -21.46 7.02 -2.33
C GLN A 688 -22.12 8.11 -3.20
N THR A 689 -21.42 8.58 -4.23
CA THR A 689 -21.95 9.58 -5.17
C THR A 689 -23.13 9.02 -5.96
N TYR A 690 -23.04 7.77 -6.41
CA TYR A 690 -24.15 7.12 -7.09
C TYR A 690 -25.34 6.89 -6.15
N ASN A 691 -25.12 6.52 -4.89
CA ASN A 691 -26.19 6.44 -3.89
C ASN A 691 -26.91 7.79 -3.73
N SER A 692 -26.16 8.90 -3.70
CA SER A 692 -26.72 10.26 -3.68
C SER A 692 -27.54 10.59 -4.93
N LEU A 693 -27.06 10.19 -6.12
CA LEU A 693 -27.80 10.36 -7.38
C LEU A 693 -29.09 9.52 -7.41
N ARG A 694 -29.03 8.28 -6.94
CA ARG A 694 -30.19 7.38 -6.86
C ARG A 694 -31.21 7.83 -5.81
N ALA A 695 -30.75 8.43 -4.71
CA ALA A 695 -31.62 9.10 -3.74
C ALA A 695 -32.34 10.30 -4.38
N LEU A 696 -31.66 11.07 -5.22
CA LEU A 696 -32.27 12.17 -5.98
C LEU A 696 -33.29 11.67 -7.01
N ASP A 697 -32.95 10.63 -7.77
CA ASP A 697 -33.87 9.98 -8.73
C ASP A 697 -35.14 9.51 -8.04
N TRP A 698 -35.01 8.83 -6.91
CA TRP A 698 -36.15 8.32 -6.16
C TRP A 698 -36.97 9.45 -5.53
N LEU A 699 -36.34 10.41 -4.85
CA LEU A 699 -37.05 11.53 -4.21
C LEU A 699 -37.87 12.33 -5.22
N THR A 700 -37.29 12.63 -6.39
CA THR A 700 -37.97 13.39 -7.46
C THR A 700 -39.05 12.59 -8.19
N SER A 701 -39.12 11.27 -7.98
CA SER A 701 -40.18 10.41 -8.53
C SER A 701 -41.44 10.35 -7.65
N LEU A 702 -41.39 10.84 -6.41
CA LEU A 702 -42.52 10.81 -5.49
C LEU A 702 -43.61 11.81 -5.93
N GLU A 703 -44.87 11.37 -5.96
CA GLU A 703 -46.01 12.20 -6.41
C GLU A 703 -46.23 13.46 -5.55
N ASP A 704 -45.79 13.43 -4.28
CA ASP A 704 -45.91 14.54 -3.35
C ASP A 704 -44.68 15.46 -3.32
N VAL A 705 -43.69 15.24 -4.19
CA VAL A 705 -42.48 16.07 -4.35
C VAL A 705 -42.55 16.90 -5.64
N ASP A 706 -42.22 18.18 -5.51
CA ASP A 706 -42.04 19.09 -6.62
C ASP A 706 -40.61 18.99 -7.17
N ALA A 707 -40.47 18.28 -8.28
CA ALA A 707 -39.17 18.03 -8.92
C ALA A 707 -38.47 19.31 -9.41
N GLU A 708 -39.17 20.45 -9.52
CA GLU A 708 -38.60 21.74 -9.88
C GLU A 708 -38.11 22.55 -8.67
N ARG A 709 -38.32 22.07 -7.44
CA ARG A 709 -37.92 22.75 -6.20
C ARG A 709 -37.16 21.80 -5.29
N ILE A 710 -35.92 21.52 -5.66
CA ILE A 710 -35.04 20.59 -4.94
C ILE A 710 -33.90 21.32 -4.23
N GLY A 711 -33.73 21.06 -2.94
CA GLY A 711 -32.60 21.50 -2.13
C GLY A 711 -31.65 20.36 -1.76
N VAL A 712 -30.36 20.64 -1.58
CA VAL A 712 -29.39 19.65 -1.06
C VAL A 712 -28.51 20.29 0.00
N THR A 713 -28.38 19.65 1.17
CA THR A 713 -27.52 20.17 2.24
C THR A 713 -26.94 19.07 3.13
N GLY A 714 -25.69 19.24 3.52
CA GLY A 714 -24.93 18.31 4.36
C GLY A 714 -23.70 19.02 4.92
N ALA A 715 -23.16 18.50 6.02
CA ALA A 715 -21.91 19.00 6.60
C ALA A 715 -20.78 17.95 6.49
N SER A 716 -19.53 18.40 6.47
CA SER A 716 -18.36 17.52 6.42
C SER A 716 -18.40 16.61 5.17
N GLY A 717 -18.27 15.28 5.32
CA GLY A 717 -18.48 14.31 4.23
C GLY A 717 -19.85 14.45 3.52
N GLY A 718 -20.90 14.85 4.23
CA GLY A 718 -22.20 15.17 3.63
C GLY A 718 -22.18 16.47 2.83
N GLY A 719 -21.31 17.42 3.22
CA GLY A 719 -20.96 18.60 2.43
C GLY A 719 -20.26 18.22 1.13
N THR A 720 -19.31 17.27 1.18
CA THR A 720 -18.66 16.67 -0.01
C THR A 720 -19.70 16.11 -0.98
N GLN A 721 -20.61 15.28 -0.49
CA GLN A 721 -21.68 14.72 -1.32
C GLN A 721 -22.64 15.78 -1.86
N THR A 722 -22.91 16.85 -1.09
CA THR A 722 -23.77 17.95 -1.53
C THR A 722 -23.18 18.67 -2.75
N PHE A 723 -21.94 19.15 -2.69
CA PHE A 723 -21.38 19.90 -3.81
C PHE A 723 -21.01 19.00 -5.00
N ILE A 724 -20.63 17.74 -4.78
CA ILE A 724 -20.36 16.80 -5.88
C ILE A 724 -21.64 16.43 -6.62
N LEU A 725 -22.72 16.08 -5.91
CA LEU A 725 -24.02 15.79 -6.54
C LEU A 725 -24.51 17.00 -7.35
N CYS A 726 -24.42 18.21 -6.79
CA CYS A 726 -24.84 19.42 -7.49
C CYS A 726 -23.91 19.80 -8.65
N ALA A 727 -22.65 19.37 -8.64
CA ALA A 727 -21.73 19.59 -9.76
C ALA A 727 -22.09 18.71 -10.97
N ILE A 728 -22.53 17.47 -10.74
CA ILE A 728 -22.81 16.51 -11.82
C ILE A 728 -24.28 16.50 -12.27
N ASP A 729 -25.22 16.95 -11.43
CA ASP A 729 -26.65 16.98 -11.70
C ASP A 729 -27.24 18.40 -11.60
N GLU A 730 -28.10 18.75 -12.57
CA GLU A 730 -28.69 20.09 -12.67
C GLU A 730 -30.03 20.24 -11.94
N ARG A 731 -30.68 19.14 -11.51
CA ARG A 731 -31.98 19.16 -10.82
C ARG A 731 -31.97 19.92 -9.48
N PRO A 732 -30.93 19.84 -8.63
CA PRO A 732 -30.87 20.65 -7.42
C PRO A 732 -30.95 22.15 -7.74
N THR A 733 -31.97 22.83 -7.20
CA THR A 733 -32.22 24.26 -7.41
C THR A 733 -31.49 25.16 -6.43
N VAL A 734 -31.22 24.66 -5.22
CA VAL A 734 -30.44 25.34 -4.19
C VAL A 734 -29.58 24.33 -3.44
N ALA A 735 -28.37 24.72 -3.05
CA ALA A 735 -27.52 23.89 -2.22
C ALA A 735 -26.88 24.70 -1.10
N LEU A 736 -26.56 24.00 -0.03
CA LEU A 736 -25.77 24.54 1.06
C LEU A 736 -24.88 23.45 1.67
N PRO A 737 -23.69 23.20 1.09
CA PRO A 737 -22.65 22.43 1.76
C PRO A 737 -22.09 23.21 2.95
N ALA A 738 -21.99 22.54 4.09
CA ALA A 738 -21.49 23.11 5.33
C ALA A 738 -20.13 22.52 5.72
N VAL A 739 -19.24 23.37 6.23
CA VAL A 739 -17.96 23.00 6.86
C VAL A 739 -17.13 22.02 6.04
N MET A 740 -17.08 22.21 4.71
CA MET A 740 -16.31 21.33 3.82
C MET A 740 -15.62 22.05 2.65
N VAL A 741 -16.31 22.96 1.96
CA VAL A 741 -15.72 23.69 0.82
C VAL A 741 -14.59 24.57 1.34
N SER A 742 -13.36 24.29 0.92
CA SER A 742 -12.16 25.03 1.31
C SER A 742 -11.04 24.89 0.28
N THR A 743 -10.05 25.78 0.37
CA THR A 743 -8.77 25.74 -0.32
C THR A 743 -7.72 24.91 0.43
N GLY A 744 -7.94 24.61 1.71
CA GLY A 744 -7.01 23.83 2.53
C GLY A 744 -7.27 22.33 2.39
N MET A 745 -8.13 21.79 3.25
CA MET A 745 -8.39 20.35 3.33
C MET A 745 -9.45 19.90 2.33
N GLN A 746 -9.14 18.85 1.57
CA GLN A 746 -9.94 18.45 0.41
C GLN A 746 -10.89 17.25 0.65
N GLY A 747 -10.75 16.53 1.77
CA GLY A 747 -11.51 15.33 2.12
C GLY A 747 -10.59 14.31 2.79
N GLY A 748 -10.94 13.86 3.98
CA GLY A 748 -10.06 13.02 4.82
C GLY A 748 -10.46 11.55 4.80
N CYS A 749 -11.49 11.19 4.04
CA CYS A 749 -12.02 9.84 3.97
C CYS A 749 -11.90 9.28 2.55
N THR A 750 -11.89 7.94 2.45
CA THR A 750 -11.96 7.20 1.18
C THR A 750 -13.26 7.48 0.40
N CYS A 751 -14.35 7.80 1.11
CA CYS A 751 -15.62 8.18 0.49
C CYS A 751 -15.66 9.64 -0.03
N GLU A 752 -14.55 10.38 0.05
CA GLU A 752 -14.43 11.79 -0.38
C GLU A 752 -13.33 11.99 -1.44
N ASN A 753 -12.64 10.90 -1.80
CA ASN A 753 -11.46 10.90 -2.64
C ASN A 753 -11.53 9.79 -3.67
N ALA A 754 -10.98 10.05 -4.85
CA ALA A 754 -10.81 9.09 -5.92
C ALA A 754 -9.61 9.53 -6.79
N PRO A 755 -8.96 8.60 -7.52
CA PRO A 755 -7.97 8.97 -8.52
C PRO A 755 -8.50 10.02 -9.51
N TYR A 756 -7.63 10.95 -9.92
CA TYR A 756 -7.90 12.06 -10.84
C TYR A 756 -8.86 13.15 -10.36
N LEU A 757 -9.47 13.01 -9.17
CA LEU A 757 -10.56 13.89 -8.75
C LEU A 757 -10.12 15.37 -8.70
N ARG A 758 -8.95 15.68 -8.12
CA ARG A 758 -8.49 17.04 -7.80
C ARG A 758 -7.12 17.38 -8.38
N ILE A 759 -6.77 16.78 -9.52
CA ILE A 759 -5.58 17.22 -10.26
C ILE A 759 -5.89 18.60 -10.86
N GLU A 760 -5.10 19.61 -10.50
CA GLU A 760 -5.28 21.00 -10.94
C GLU A 760 -6.70 21.55 -10.68
N SER A 761 -7.35 21.07 -9.62
CA SER A 761 -8.71 21.46 -9.22
C SER A 761 -8.89 21.32 -7.71
N GLY A 762 -10.07 21.63 -7.17
CA GLY A 762 -10.36 21.58 -5.75
C GLY A 762 -11.82 21.83 -5.41
N ASN A 763 -12.16 21.71 -4.13
CA ASN A 763 -13.54 21.79 -3.64
C ASN A 763 -14.23 23.13 -3.97
N VAL A 764 -13.48 24.23 -4.03
CA VAL A 764 -14.01 25.55 -4.42
C VAL A 764 -14.45 25.54 -5.89
N GLU A 765 -13.64 25.00 -6.81
CA GLU A 765 -14.01 24.91 -8.22
C GLU A 765 -15.23 23.98 -8.41
N PHE A 766 -15.27 22.83 -7.71
CA PHE A 766 -16.43 21.93 -7.75
C PHE A 766 -17.72 22.59 -7.28
N ALA A 767 -17.67 23.36 -6.19
CA ALA A 767 -18.83 24.13 -5.75
C ALA A 767 -19.23 25.19 -6.81
N GLY A 768 -18.25 25.77 -7.52
CA GLY A 768 -18.45 26.69 -8.63
C GLY A 768 -19.26 26.12 -9.79
N LEU A 769 -19.17 24.80 -10.07
CA LEU A 769 -19.94 24.13 -11.15
C LEU A 769 -21.45 24.26 -10.99
N MET A 770 -21.93 24.61 -9.79
CA MET A 770 -23.34 24.89 -9.52
C MET A 770 -23.83 26.19 -10.17
N ALA A 771 -22.94 27.15 -10.43
CA ALA A 771 -23.30 28.43 -11.00
C ALA A 771 -24.11 28.26 -12.31
N PRO A 772 -25.22 29.00 -12.49
CA PRO A 772 -25.67 30.15 -11.70
C PRO A 772 -26.69 29.85 -10.59
N ARG A 773 -26.90 28.58 -10.21
CA ARG A 773 -27.93 28.19 -9.23
C ARG A 773 -27.55 28.62 -7.81
N PRO A 774 -28.50 29.02 -6.95
CA PRO A 774 -28.22 29.43 -5.57
C PRO A 774 -27.32 28.49 -4.75
N LEU A 775 -26.15 28.97 -4.33
CA LEU A 775 -25.18 28.25 -3.50
C LEU A 775 -24.89 29.01 -2.18
N GLY A 776 -25.24 28.39 -1.05
CA GLY A 776 -24.85 28.82 0.28
C GLY A 776 -23.62 28.06 0.78
N LEU A 777 -22.79 28.65 1.63
CA LEU A 777 -21.61 28.02 2.22
C LEU A 777 -21.53 28.37 3.71
N LEU A 778 -21.27 27.38 4.56
CA LEU A 778 -21.04 27.58 5.99
C LEU A 778 -19.62 27.22 6.36
N THR A 779 -18.97 28.06 7.17
CA THR A 779 -17.63 27.81 7.70
C THR A 779 -17.63 27.76 9.23
N ALA A 780 -16.62 27.08 9.80
CA ALA A 780 -16.39 26.92 11.23
C ALA A 780 -14.90 27.08 11.57
N ASP A 781 -14.53 26.89 12.84
CA ASP A 781 -13.12 26.80 13.29
C ASP A 781 -12.49 25.46 12.87
N ASP A 782 -12.33 25.30 11.57
CA ASP A 782 -11.73 24.16 10.92
C ASP A 782 -11.04 24.60 9.62
N TRP A 783 -10.77 23.65 8.72
CA TRP A 783 -10.15 23.91 7.41
C TRP A 783 -10.92 24.91 6.53
N THR A 784 -12.20 25.19 6.80
CA THR A 784 -13.01 26.17 6.06
C THR A 784 -12.86 27.60 6.56
N ARG A 785 -12.13 27.84 7.67
CA ARG A 785 -12.05 29.15 8.31
C ARG A 785 -11.56 30.27 7.39
N THR A 786 -10.71 29.96 6.41
CA THR A 786 -10.13 30.93 5.46
C THR A 786 -10.97 31.11 4.19
N LEU A 787 -12.07 30.37 4.01
CA LEU A 787 -12.86 30.38 2.76
C LEU A 787 -13.28 31.79 2.33
N LEU A 788 -13.60 32.68 3.27
CA LEU A 788 -13.97 34.07 2.95
C LEU A 788 -12.82 34.89 2.33
N GLU A 789 -11.58 34.49 2.59
CA GLU A 789 -10.34 35.14 2.14
C GLU A 789 -9.85 34.55 0.81
N ASP A 790 -9.92 33.23 0.65
CA ASP A 790 -9.18 32.52 -0.40
C ASP A 790 -10.02 31.65 -1.36
N GLY A 791 -11.33 31.46 -1.13
CA GLY A 791 -12.19 30.68 -2.04
C GLY A 791 -13.53 31.34 -2.41
N TYR A 792 -14.16 32.06 -1.48
CA TYR A 792 -15.42 32.76 -1.72
C TYR A 792 -15.29 33.88 -2.77
N PRO A 793 -14.23 34.70 -2.81
CA PRO A 793 -14.04 35.69 -3.87
C PRO A 793 -14.03 35.09 -5.28
N GLN A 794 -13.45 33.89 -5.43
CA GLN A 794 -13.38 33.14 -6.68
C GLN A 794 -14.77 32.66 -7.10
N LEU A 795 -15.57 32.16 -6.15
CA LEU A 795 -16.96 31.81 -6.41
C LEU A 795 -17.78 33.04 -6.82
N GLN A 796 -17.61 34.18 -6.15
CA GLN A 796 -18.27 35.43 -6.55
C GLN A 796 -17.89 35.83 -7.98
N GLN A 797 -16.63 35.68 -8.38
CA GLN A 797 -16.19 35.93 -9.75
C GLN A 797 -16.92 35.02 -10.76
N ILE A 798 -17.02 33.71 -10.49
CA ILE A 798 -17.76 32.77 -11.36
C ILE A 798 -19.22 33.21 -11.49
N TYR A 799 -19.90 33.51 -10.39
CA TYR A 799 -21.30 33.93 -10.41
C TYR A 799 -21.49 35.30 -11.11
N ARG A 800 -20.48 36.18 -11.03
CA ARG A 800 -20.46 37.46 -11.76
C ARG A 800 -20.42 37.27 -13.27
N LEU A 801 -19.75 36.23 -13.79
CA LEU A 801 -19.78 35.89 -15.23
C LEU A 801 -21.21 35.63 -15.74
N TYR A 802 -22.11 35.18 -14.86
CA TYR A 802 -23.53 34.99 -15.15
C TYR A 802 -24.42 36.19 -14.79
N GLY A 803 -23.87 37.25 -14.20
CA GLY A 803 -24.65 38.35 -13.64
C GLY A 803 -25.52 37.95 -12.43
N LYS A 804 -25.08 36.95 -11.67
CA LYS A 804 -25.81 36.34 -10.55
C LYS A 804 -24.99 36.31 -9.25
N GLU A 805 -24.15 37.31 -9.01
CA GLU A 805 -23.27 37.37 -7.83
C GLU A 805 -24.02 37.22 -6.49
N GLN A 806 -25.26 37.71 -6.41
CA GLN A 806 -26.13 37.55 -5.23
C GLN A 806 -26.65 36.12 -4.99
N ALA A 807 -26.47 35.21 -5.94
CA ALA A 807 -26.87 33.81 -5.82
C ALA A 807 -25.78 32.94 -5.17
N VAL A 808 -24.65 33.51 -4.75
CA VAL A 808 -23.68 32.83 -3.90
C VAL A 808 -23.50 33.59 -2.59
N LYS A 809 -23.46 32.88 -1.47
CA LYS A 809 -23.30 33.48 -0.14
C LYS A 809 -22.53 32.56 0.80
N ALA A 810 -21.58 33.12 1.54
CA ALA A 810 -20.87 32.42 2.61
C ALA A 810 -21.16 33.06 3.97
N TRP A 811 -21.39 32.23 4.98
CA TRP A 811 -21.50 32.62 6.38
C TRP A 811 -20.33 32.02 7.14
N ALA A 812 -19.61 32.86 7.89
CA ALA A 812 -18.48 32.42 8.69
C ALA A 812 -18.82 32.41 10.18
N TYR A 813 -18.64 31.25 10.79
CA TYR A 813 -18.82 31.04 12.22
C TYR A 813 -17.56 30.44 12.87
N PRO A 814 -16.39 31.09 12.74
CA PRO A 814 -15.12 30.58 13.28
C PRO A 814 -15.06 30.59 14.82
N GLN A 815 -16.08 31.10 15.49
CA GLN A 815 -16.23 30.97 16.94
C GLN A 815 -16.74 29.59 17.37
N PHE A 816 -17.20 28.75 16.44
CA PHE A 816 -17.71 27.41 16.72
C PHE A 816 -16.80 26.34 16.08
N PRO A 817 -16.58 25.19 16.74
CA PRO A 817 -15.79 24.09 16.19
C PRO A 817 -16.49 23.44 14.98
N HIS A 818 -15.90 22.43 14.33
CA HIS A 818 -16.50 21.72 13.19
C HIS A 818 -17.91 21.17 13.50
N ASN A 819 -18.98 21.77 12.91
CA ASN A 819 -20.37 21.49 13.30
C ASN A 819 -21.42 21.72 12.19
N TYR A 820 -22.68 21.39 12.50
CA TYR A 820 -23.88 21.92 11.83
C TYR A 820 -24.96 22.32 12.87
N ASN A 821 -24.58 23.29 13.70
CA ASN A 821 -25.29 23.72 14.90
C ASN A 821 -26.50 24.63 14.62
N TYR A 822 -27.22 25.06 15.66
CA TYR A 822 -28.43 25.89 15.55
C TYR A 822 -28.23 27.16 14.72
N VAL A 823 -27.12 27.88 14.92
CA VAL A 823 -26.81 29.11 14.17
C VAL A 823 -26.62 28.81 12.68
N SER A 824 -25.86 27.76 12.38
CA SER A 824 -25.62 27.25 11.03
C SER A 824 -26.90 26.77 10.35
N ARG A 825 -27.76 26.02 11.07
CA ARG A 825 -29.07 25.57 10.58
C ARG A 825 -30.00 26.74 10.31
N GLY A 826 -30.02 27.76 11.19
CA GLY A 826 -30.76 29.01 11.00
C GLY A 826 -30.43 29.71 9.68
N ALA A 827 -29.14 29.88 9.38
CA ALA A 827 -28.70 30.44 8.10
C ALA A 827 -29.17 29.62 6.89
N MET A 828 -29.14 28.28 7.01
CA MET A 828 -29.66 27.40 5.97
C MET A 828 -31.17 27.50 5.78
N TYR A 829 -31.95 27.54 6.86
CA TYR A 829 -33.41 27.66 6.77
C TYR A 829 -33.81 28.92 6.02
N GLU A 830 -33.17 30.05 6.31
CA GLU A 830 -33.42 31.32 5.62
C GLU A 830 -33.07 31.24 4.12
N TRP A 831 -31.93 30.64 3.80
CA TRP A 831 -31.51 30.43 2.41
C TRP A 831 -32.49 29.56 1.63
N PHE A 832 -32.95 28.46 2.23
CA PHE A 832 -33.90 27.54 1.61
C PHE A 832 -35.30 28.14 1.53
N ASN A 833 -35.74 28.90 2.54
CA ASN A 833 -37.00 29.64 2.52
C ASN A 833 -37.07 30.59 1.31
N GLN A 834 -35.99 31.34 1.08
CA GLN A 834 -35.88 32.25 -0.05
C GLN A 834 -35.88 31.51 -1.40
N HIS A 835 -35.02 30.50 -1.55
CA HIS A 835 -34.74 29.92 -2.87
C HIS A 835 -35.68 28.76 -3.27
N LEU A 836 -36.31 28.08 -2.32
CA LEU A 836 -37.40 27.14 -2.57
C LEU A 836 -38.79 27.80 -2.48
N ASN A 837 -38.84 29.10 -2.19
CA ASN A 837 -40.06 29.90 -2.06
C ASN A 837 -41.05 29.25 -1.06
N LEU A 838 -40.58 29.01 0.17
CA LEU A 838 -41.35 28.31 1.22
C LEU A 838 -42.36 29.23 1.93
N GLN A 839 -42.27 30.54 1.72
CA GLN A 839 -43.18 31.56 2.25
C GLN A 839 -43.29 31.55 3.79
N GLN A 840 -42.25 31.11 4.49
CA GLN A 840 -42.19 31.15 5.94
C GLN A 840 -41.90 32.57 6.43
N GLU A 841 -42.52 32.96 7.54
CA GLU A 841 -42.23 34.23 8.20
C GLU A 841 -40.81 34.21 8.80
N THR A 842 -40.06 35.30 8.57
CA THR A 842 -38.69 35.47 9.04
C THR A 842 -38.65 36.39 10.27
N PRO A 843 -37.79 36.15 11.28
CA PRO A 843 -36.74 35.13 11.31
C PRO A 843 -37.29 33.73 11.62
N ILE A 844 -36.73 32.71 10.96
CA ILE A 844 -37.08 31.32 11.21
C ILE A 844 -36.42 30.88 12.51
N VAL A 845 -37.25 30.52 13.49
CA VAL A 845 -36.81 29.98 14.79
C VAL A 845 -37.08 28.48 14.80
N GLU A 846 -36.02 27.69 14.93
CA GLU A 846 -36.14 26.23 15.08
C GLU A 846 -36.75 25.89 16.44
N GLY A 847 -37.89 25.20 16.43
CA GLY A 847 -38.59 24.80 17.65
C GLY A 847 -38.19 23.40 18.13
N PRO A 848 -38.39 23.09 19.42
CA PRO A 848 -38.17 21.74 19.94
C PRO A 848 -39.05 20.69 19.26
N PHE A 849 -38.66 19.43 19.35
CA PHE A 849 -39.39 18.30 18.79
C PHE A 849 -39.26 17.06 19.69
N GLU A 850 -40.08 16.06 19.40
CA GLU A 850 -39.99 14.75 20.05
C GLU A 850 -39.07 13.85 19.21
N PRO A 851 -37.86 13.51 19.70
CA PRO A 851 -36.88 12.78 18.93
C PRO A 851 -37.33 11.33 18.73
N LEU A 852 -36.94 10.75 17.60
CA LEU A 852 -37.06 9.32 17.42
C LEU A 852 -35.96 8.60 18.20
N THR A 853 -36.30 7.48 18.80
CA THR A 853 -35.35 6.50 19.30
C THR A 853 -34.62 5.81 18.15
N VAL A 854 -33.49 5.16 18.42
CA VAL A 854 -32.75 4.38 17.41
C VAL A 854 -33.64 3.30 16.78
N ASN A 855 -34.49 2.62 17.57
CA ASN A 855 -35.41 1.60 17.07
C ASN A 855 -36.52 2.17 16.16
N GLU A 856 -37.00 3.38 16.46
CA GLU A 856 -37.96 4.08 15.60
C GLU A 856 -37.31 4.58 14.31
N MET A 857 -36.02 4.94 14.34
CA MET A 857 -35.29 5.37 13.14
C MET A 857 -34.82 4.20 12.29
N SER A 858 -34.39 3.09 12.91
CA SER A 858 -33.74 1.98 12.20
C SER A 858 -34.70 1.36 11.19
N VAL A 859 -34.22 1.23 9.96
CA VAL A 859 -34.94 0.64 8.85
C VAL A 859 -35.18 -0.85 9.14
N TRP A 860 -34.17 -1.54 9.65
CA TRP A 860 -34.26 -2.96 9.92
C TRP A 860 -35.05 -3.23 11.22
N THR A 861 -36.13 -4.00 11.10
CA THR A 861 -37.00 -4.39 12.22
C THR A 861 -37.29 -5.89 12.18
N GLU A 862 -38.02 -6.43 13.17
CA GLU A 862 -38.49 -7.81 13.11
C GLU A 862 -39.43 -8.07 11.91
N GLU A 863 -40.24 -7.09 11.52
CA GLU A 863 -41.15 -7.17 10.36
C GLU A 863 -40.43 -6.92 9.03
N HIS A 864 -39.33 -6.16 9.06
CA HIS A 864 -38.51 -5.82 7.90
C HIS A 864 -37.03 -6.13 8.21
N PRO A 865 -36.62 -7.40 8.25
CA PRO A 865 -35.26 -7.78 8.65
C PRO A 865 -34.22 -7.28 7.64
N ALA A 866 -33.01 -7.00 8.13
CA ALA A 866 -31.87 -6.69 7.28
C ALA A 866 -31.60 -7.84 6.30
N PRO A 867 -31.04 -7.57 5.10
CA PRO A 867 -30.59 -8.63 4.21
C PRO A 867 -29.62 -9.57 4.95
N PRO A 868 -29.70 -10.88 4.71
CA PRO A 868 -28.76 -11.81 5.30
C PRO A 868 -27.32 -11.44 4.89
N PRO A 869 -26.32 -11.65 5.75
CA PRO A 869 -24.92 -11.46 5.37
C PRO A 869 -24.60 -12.23 4.10
N VAL A 870 -23.96 -11.57 3.14
CA VAL A 870 -23.56 -12.18 1.87
C VAL A 870 -22.05 -12.37 1.89
N ASP A 871 -21.61 -13.62 1.75
CA ASP A 871 -20.20 -13.93 1.56
C ASP A 871 -19.66 -13.18 0.35
N ASN A 872 -18.53 -12.51 0.54
CA ASN A 872 -17.91 -11.67 -0.49
C ASN A 872 -18.89 -10.66 -1.12
N TYR A 873 -19.68 -9.95 -0.30
CA TYR A 873 -20.57 -8.92 -0.81
C TYR A 873 -19.83 -7.86 -1.65
N GLN A 874 -18.69 -7.35 -1.15
CA GLN A 874 -17.90 -6.33 -1.84
C GLN A 874 -17.44 -6.80 -3.24
N GLY A 875 -16.84 -7.99 -3.36
CA GLY A 875 -16.38 -8.50 -4.64
C GLY A 875 -17.52 -8.77 -5.62
N LYS A 876 -18.69 -9.23 -5.13
CA LYS A 876 -19.90 -9.38 -5.96
C LYS A 876 -20.39 -8.05 -6.52
N LEU A 877 -20.43 -7.00 -5.69
CA LEU A 877 -20.79 -5.66 -6.12
C LEU A 877 -19.78 -5.12 -7.17
N LEU A 878 -18.48 -5.28 -6.92
CA LEU A 878 -17.44 -4.87 -7.87
C LEU A 878 -17.55 -5.63 -9.21
N ALA A 879 -17.79 -6.95 -9.16
CA ALA A 879 -18.00 -7.76 -10.36
C ALA A 879 -19.23 -7.30 -11.16
N GLN A 880 -20.33 -6.97 -10.46
CA GLN A 880 -21.55 -6.46 -11.07
C GLN A 880 -21.33 -5.09 -11.73
N MET A 881 -20.69 -4.16 -11.02
CA MET A 881 -20.33 -2.84 -11.57
C MET A 881 -19.45 -2.98 -12.82
N TRP A 882 -18.50 -3.93 -12.79
CA TRP A 882 -17.64 -4.23 -13.93
C TRP A 882 -18.43 -4.81 -15.11
N GLN A 883 -19.28 -5.80 -14.86
CA GLN A 883 -20.12 -6.41 -15.89
C GLN A 883 -20.99 -5.35 -16.59
N GLN A 884 -21.68 -4.51 -15.80
CA GLN A 884 -22.53 -3.45 -16.33
C GLN A 884 -21.73 -2.48 -17.21
N THR A 885 -20.57 -2.01 -16.72
CA THR A 885 -19.69 -1.12 -17.48
C THR A 885 -19.19 -1.78 -18.77
N HIS A 886 -18.81 -3.05 -18.71
CA HIS A 886 -18.32 -3.81 -19.86
C HIS A 886 -19.40 -3.96 -20.93
N GLU A 887 -20.64 -4.27 -20.54
CA GLU A 887 -21.79 -4.34 -21.45
C GLU A 887 -22.11 -2.98 -22.08
N GLN A 888 -21.97 -1.87 -21.35
CA GLN A 888 -22.15 -0.52 -21.91
C GLN A 888 -21.06 -0.18 -22.92
N ILE A 889 -19.79 -0.46 -22.61
CA ILE A 889 -18.67 -0.19 -23.52
C ILE A 889 -18.76 -1.08 -24.77
N ALA A 890 -19.22 -2.32 -24.65
CA ALA A 890 -19.41 -3.23 -25.78
C ALA A 890 -20.37 -2.66 -26.84
N LYS A 891 -21.34 -1.84 -26.45
CA LYS A 891 -22.33 -1.21 -27.36
C LYS A 891 -21.73 -0.11 -28.24
N VAL A 892 -20.61 0.49 -27.81
CA VAL A 892 -19.95 1.60 -28.53
C VAL A 892 -18.64 1.17 -29.20
N LEU A 893 -18.38 -0.14 -29.33
CA LEU A 893 -17.21 -0.61 -30.06
C LEU A 893 -17.35 -0.27 -31.56
N PRO A 894 -16.27 0.17 -32.23
CA PRO A 894 -16.33 0.66 -33.59
C PRO A 894 -16.67 -0.47 -34.57
N THR A 895 -17.77 -0.31 -35.29
CA THR A 895 -18.18 -1.18 -36.41
C THR A 895 -18.37 -0.40 -37.71
N ASP A 896 -18.52 0.91 -37.61
CA ASP A 896 -18.62 1.89 -38.68
C ASP A 896 -18.14 3.27 -38.19
N ALA A 897 -18.22 4.29 -39.06
CA ALA A 897 -17.72 5.63 -38.74
C ALA A 897 -18.49 6.31 -37.58
N GLU A 898 -19.79 6.06 -37.44
CA GLU A 898 -20.62 6.67 -36.40
C GLU A 898 -20.30 6.09 -35.03
N SER A 899 -20.27 4.75 -34.92
CA SER A 899 -19.84 4.07 -33.70
C SER A 899 -18.38 4.37 -33.32
N LEU A 900 -17.50 4.64 -34.28
CA LEU A 900 -16.13 5.10 -34.00
C LEU A 900 -16.10 6.50 -33.38
N ASP A 901 -16.99 7.41 -33.78
CA ASP A 901 -17.07 8.73 -33.19
C ASP A 901 -17.66 8.67 -31.76
N GLU A 902 -18.67 7.81 -31.53
CA GLU A 902 -19.16 7.51 -30.17
C GLU A 902 -18.07 6.90 -29.29
N PHE A 903 -17.30 5.95 -29.83
CA PHE A 903 -16.14 5.36 -29.17
C PHE A 903 -15.13 6.44 -28.74
N ARG A 904 -14.79 7.38 -29.64
CA ARG A 904 -13.88 8.49 -29.34
C ARG A 904 -14.43 9.41 -28.26
N GLN A 905 -15.73 9.69 -28.27
CA GLN A 905 -16.35 10.52 -27.24
C GLN A 905 -16.32 9.84 -25.86
N LEU A 906 -16.64 8.55 -25.79
CA LEU A 906 -16.74 7.81 -24.53
C LEU A 906 -15.37 7.35 -24.03
N ILE A 907 -14.67 6.54 -24.81
CA ILE A 907 -13.36 5.96 -24.45
C ILE A 907 -12.27 7.02 -24.53
N GLY A 908 -12.25 7.82 -25.59
CA GLY A 908 -11.31 8.93 -25.71
C GLY A 908 -11.54 9.99 -24.64
N GLY A 909 -12.80 10.32 -24.30
CA GLY A 909 -13.13 11.21 -23.19
C GLY A 909 -12.65 10.72 -21.82
N GLY A 910 -12.65 9.40 -21.58
CA GLY A 910 -12.07 8.79 -20.38
C GLY A 910 -10.55 8.92 -20.34
N TRP A 911 -9.88 8.58 -21.45
CA TRP A 911 -8.42 8.72 -21.58
C TRP A 911 -7.94 10.18 -21.51
N GLN A 912 -8.71 11.14 -22.01
CA GLN A 912 -8.42 12.56 -21.87
C GLN A 912 -8.33 13.00 -20.40
N VAL A 913 -9.22 12.50 -19.53
CA VAL A 913 -9.14 12.79 -18.08
C VAL A 913 -7.95 12.07 -17.44
N ILE A 914 -7.73 10.79 -17.78
CA ILE A 914 -6.64 9.98 -17.21
C ILE A 914 -5.27 10.56 -17.54
N LEU A 915 -5.04 10.87 -18.83
CA LEU A 915 -3.80 11.48 -19.30
C LEU A 915 -3.74 12.94 -18.86
N GLY A 916 -4.85 13.67 -18.92
CA GLY A 916 -5.02 15.02 -18.36
C GLY A 916 -4.31 16.15 -19.10
N ARG A 917 -3.59 15.87 -20.20
CA ARG A 917 -2.93 16.88 -21.03
C ARG A 917 -2.94 16.52 -22.50
N ASP A 918 -3.03 17.55 -23.34
CA ASP A 918 -2.89 17.49 -24.80
C ASP A 918 -1.47 17.94 -25.23
N VAL A 919 -1.20 17.92 -26.54
CA VAL A 919 0.06 18.46 -27.08
C VAL A 919 0.14 19.98 -26.81
N PRO A 920 1.21 20.47 -26.15
CA PRO A 920 1.36 21.89 -25.84
C PRO A 920 1.23 22.81 -27.07
N GLY A 921 0.71 24.01 -26.86
CA GLY A 921 0.59 25.04 -27.89
C GLY A 921 1.94 25.47 -28.50
N THR A 922 1.91 26.13 -29.66
CA THR A 922 3.12 26.62 -30.34
C THR A 922 3.90 27.61 -29.48
N GLY A 923 5.22 27.40 -29.35
CA GLY A 923 6.13 28.30 -28.63
C GLY A 923 6.15 28.12 -27.10
N VAL A 924 5.36 27.19 -26.56
CA VAL A 924 5.33 26.82 -25.13
C VAL A 924 6.58 26.03 -24.74
N VAL A 925 7.09 25.19 -25.64
CA VAL A 925 8.28 24.35 -25.41
C VAL A 925 9.50 24.97 -26.07
N ARG A 926 10.59 25.12 -25.32
CA ARG A 926 11.83 25.75 -25.81
C ARG A 926 13.08 24.96 -25.38
N PRO A 927 14.11 24.85 -26.23
CA PRO A 927 15.35 24.22 -25.83
C PRO A 927 16.15 25.17 -24.91
N VAL A 928 16.69 24.64 -23.83
CA VAL A 928 17.63 25.33 -22.92
C VAL A 928 18.87 24.46 -22.71
N ASP A 929 19.97 25.09 -22.28
CA ASP A 929 21.29 24.45 -22.05
C ASP A 929 21.86 23.64 -23.21
N GLN A 930 21.44 23.99 -24.44
CA GLN A 930 21.85 23.29 -25.66
C GLN A 930 23.38 23.29 -25.85
N ARG A 931 23.92 22.13 -26.22
CA ARG A 931 25.32 21.88 -26.56
C ARG A 931 25.39 21.02 -27.82
N ASP A 932 26.07 21.53 -28.84
CA ASP A 932 26.22 20.85 -30.11
C ASP A 932 27.67 20.34 -30.26
N THR A 933 27.82 19.09 -30.70
CA THR A 933 29.09 18.47 -31.06
C THR A 933 28.96 17.80 -32.41
N THR A 934 29.87 18.08 -33.33
CA THR A 934 29.91 17.39 -34.64
C THR A 934 30.68 16.08 -34.50
N ALA A 935 30.08 14.97 -34.90
CA ALA A 935 30.69 13.65 -34.90
C ALA A 935 30.49 12.99 -36.28
N ASP A 936 31.59 12.70 -36.97
CA ASP A 936 31.62 12.11 -38.32
C ASP A 936 30.63 12.77 -39.30
N GLN A 937 29.48 12.12 -39.57
CA GLN A 937 28.45 12.48 -40.58
C GLN A 937 27.14 13.05 -39.98
N HIS A 938 27.11 13.38 -38.68
CA HIS A 938 25.94 13.98 -38.04
C HIS A 938 26.34 14.96 -36.92
N THR A 939 25.40 15.82 -36.55
CA THR A 939 25.53 16.72 -35.40
C THR A 939 24.75 16.14 -34.22
N VAL A 940 25.40 16.04 -33.06
CA VAL A 940 24.81 15.64 -31.79
C VAL A 940 24.49 16.89 -30.98
N SER A 941 23.22 17.12 -30.67
CA SER A 941 22.75 18.23 -29.84
C SER A 941 22.13 17.69 -28.54
N LEU A 942 22.77 17.98 -27.41
CA LEU A 942 22.22 17.71 -26.08
C LEU A 942 21.51 18.95 -25.56
N MET A 943 20.28 18.82 -25.06
CA MET A 943 19.46 19.95 -24.60
C MET A 943 18.43 19.52 -23.54
N LEU A 944 17.85 20.50 -22.86
CA LEU A 944 16.64 20.32 -22.05
C LEU A 944 15.46 20.98 -22.78
N LEU A 945 14.38 20.24 -23.04
CA LEU A 945 13.14 20.80 -23.55
C LEU A 945 12.35 21.37 -22.37
N HIS A 946 12.31 22.68 -22.25
CA HIS A 946 11.60 23.37 -21.18
C HIS A 946 10.16 23.67 -21.59
N ASN A 947 9.20 23.00 -20.95
CA ASN A 947 7.78 23.29 -21.04
C ASN A 947 7.44 24.42 -20.05
N THR A 948 7.21 25.61 -20.60
CA THR A 948 7.00 26.83 -19.79
C THR A 948 5.63 26.90 -19.12
N GLU A 949 4.65 26.13 -19.59
CA GLU A 949 3.29 26.11 -19.03
C GLU A 949 3.24 25.33 -17.72
N HIS A 950 3.95 24.19 -17.66
CA HIS A 950 3.96 23.31 -16.48
C HIS A 950 5.26 23.38 -15.66
N SER A 951 6.24 24.18 -16.10
CA SER A 951 7.58 24.27 -15.46
C SER A 951 8.28 22.91 -15.37
N GLU A 952 8.28 22.19 -16.49
CA GLU A 952 8.85 20.84 -16.64
C GLU A 952 10.02 20.87 -17.63
N GLN A 953 11.03 20.03 -17.40
CA GLN A 953 12.23 19.98 -18.23
C GLN A 953 12.51 18.55 -18.67
N VAL A 954 12.46 18.31 -19.97
CA VAL A 954 12.68 16.97 -20.56
C VAL A 954 14.09 16.90 -21.16
N PRO A 955 14.99 16.06 -20.63
CA PRO A 955 16.31 15.83 -21.20
C PRO A 955 16.22 15.19 -22.58
N ALA A 956 16.96 15.74 -23.54
CA ALA A 956 16.87 15.35 -24.93
C ALA A 956 18.25 15.29 -25.61
N LEU A 957 18.39 14.32 -26.51
CA LEU A 957 19.50 14.15 -27.43
C LEU A 957 18.95 14.15 -28.85
N MET A 958 19.48 15.03 -29.70
CA MET A 958 19.08 15.13 -31.11
C MET A 958 20.27 14.82 -32.01
N LEU A 959 20.11 13.85 -32.91
CA LEU A 959 21.07 13.48 -33.96
C LEU A 959 20.56 14.03 -35.28
N THR A 960 21.28 15.00 -35.84
CA THR A 960 20.93 15.65 -37.12
C THR A 960 21.89 15.20 -38.22
N PRO A 961 21.44 14.50 -39.26
CA PRO A 961 22.31 14.06 -40.36
C PRO A 961 22.81 15.26 -41.18
N GLU A 962 23.99 15.15 -41.79
CA GLU A 962 24.54 16.19 -42.68
C GLU A 962 23.58 16.59 -43.81
N THR A 963 22.92 15.59 -44.41
CA THR A 963 21.89 15.80 -45.44
C THR A 963 20.53 15.44 -44.86
N SER A 964 19.79 16.46 -44.41
CA SER A 964 18.45 16.25 -43.84
C SER A 964 17.38 16.14 -44.93
N SER A 965 16.51 15.15 -44.78
CA SER A 965 15.24 15.00 -45.51
C SER A 965 14.14 15.94 -44.99
N GLY A 966 14.40 16.66 -43.89
CA GLY A 966 13.45 17.49 -43.16
C GLY A 966 12.49 16.69 -42.25
N ARG A 967 12.52 15.35 -42.27
CA ARG A 967 11.71 14.50 -41.38
C ARG A 967 12.39 14.30 -40.03
N LEU A 968 11.59 14.09 -38.99
CA LEU A 968 12.04 13.86 -37.62
C LEU A 968 11.39 12.61 -37.05
N ALA A 969 12.20 11.73 -36.44
CA ALA A 969 11.76 10.59 -35.66
C ALA A 969 12.00 10.85 -34.16
N LEU A 970 10.92 10.86 -33.38
CA LEU A 970 10.96 10.90 -31.92
C LEU A 970 11.13 9.46 -31.41
N TRP A 971 12.29 9.20 -30.79
CA TRP A 971 12.74 7.89 -30.35
C TRP A 971 12.53 7.71 -28.85
N ILE A 972 11.65 6.77 -28.49
CA ILE A 972 11.24 6.49 -27.11
C ILE A 972 11.65 5.04 -26.75
N SER A 973 12.30 4.89 -25.59
CA SER A 973 12.78 3.61 -25.08
C SER A 973 12.70 3.54 -23.56
N ARG A 974 12.64 2.32 -23.00
CA ARG A 974 12.77 2.08 -21.55
C ARG A 974 14.12 2.49 -20.98
N GLN A 975 15.16 2.52 -21.82
CA GLN A 975 16.50 2.97 -21.44
C GLN A 975 16.69 4.47 -21.65
N GLY A 976 15.65 5.22 -22.03
CA GLY A 976 15.77 6.65 -22.33
C GLY A 976 16.63 6.93 -23.56
N LYS A 977 17.26 8.10 -23.60
CA LYS A 977 18.08 8.55 -24.73
C LYS A 977 19.37 7.76 -24.91
N GLN A 978 19.78 6.98 -23.91
CA GLN A 978 20.95 6.11 -23.97
C GLN A 978 20.76 4.98 -25.00
N SER A 979 19.52 4.59 -25.28
CA SER A 979 19.18 3.56 -26.28
C SER A 979 19.57 3.89 -27.71
N VAL A 980 19.92 5.14 -28.01
CA VAL A 980 20.43 5.50 -29.36
C VAL A 980 21.80 4.89 -29.65
N TYR A 981 22.50 4.45 -28.60
CA TYR A 981 23.77 3.74 -28.71
C TYR A 981 23.63 2.29 -28.22
N SER A 982 24.27 1.36 -28.94
CA SER A 982 24.44 -0.04 -28.55
C SER A 982 25.93 -0.39 -28.59
N ASN A 983 26.46 -0.92 -27.47
CA ASN A 983 27.88 -1.29 -27.33
C ASN A 983 28.87 -0.17 -27.72
N GLY A 984 28.51 1.10 -27.49
CA GLY A 984 29.34 2.27 -27.79
C GLY A 984 29.32 2.73 -29.25
N SER A 985 28.51 2.11 -30.12
CA SER A 985 28.21 2.57 -31.48
C SER A 985 26.74 2.96 -31.60
N LEU A 986 26.32 3.64 -32.67
CA LEU A 986 24.90 3.90 -32.91
C LEU A 986 24.14 2.58 -33.07
N ALA A 987 22.94 2.50 -32.49
CA ALA A 987 22.03 1.38 -32.74
C ALA A 987 21.71 1.27 -34.24
N SER A 988 21.57 0.05 -34.76
CA SER A 988 21.36 -0.22 -36.20
C SER A 988 20.20 0.56 -36.80
N GLU A 989 19.08 0.58 -36.08
CA GLU A 989 17.83 1.25 -36.43
C GLU A 989 18.02 2.77 -36.49
N VAL A 990 18.76 3.33 -35.52
CA VAL A 990 19.08 4.76 -35.46
C VAL A 990 20.03 5.15 -36.59
N GLN A 991 21.05 4.33 -36.87
CA GLN A 991 21.96 4.54 -37.99
C GLN A 991 21.20 4.55 -39.31
N GLN A 992 20.29 3.60 -39.53
CA GLN A 992 19.49 3.54 -40.75
C GLN A 992 18.60 4.78 -40.95
N LEU A 993 17.99 5.31 -39.87
CA LEU A 993 17.23 6.55 -39.92
C LEU A 993 18.11 7.73 -40.37
N LEU A 994 19.31 7.85 -39.80
CA LEU A 994 20.26 8.90 -40.15
C LEU A 994 20.76 8.78 -41.59
N ASP A 995 21.06 7.56 -42.05
CA ASP A 995 21.51 7.27 -43.42
C ASP A 995 20.46 7.67 -44.48
N ASN A 996 19.17 7.65 -44.12
CA ASN A 996 18.06 8.11 -44.96
C ASN A 996 17.69 9.59 -44.72
N GLY A 997 18.55 10.34 -44.03
CA GLY A 997 18.38 11.77 -43.78
C GLY A 997 17.29 12.12 -42.77
N VAL A 998 16.86 11.20 -41.91
CA VAL A 998 15.87 11.48 -40.85
C VAL A 998 16.60 11.97 -39.60
N THR A 999 16.18 13.11 -39.05
CA THR A 999 16.67 13.59 -37.75
C THR A 999 16.09 12.73 -36.63
N VAL A 1000 16.91 12.28 -35.69
CA VAL A 1000 16.45 11.48 -34.54
C VAL A 1000 16.47 12.34 -33.28
N LEU A 1001 15.34 12.47 -32.60
CA LEU A 1001 15.22 13.12 -31.29
C LEU A 1001 14.89 12.04 -30.26
N ALA A 1002 15.81 11.74 -29.35
CA ALA A 1002 15.60 10.82 -28.24
C ALA A 1002 15.48 11.60 -26.92
N ILE A 1003 14.62 11.14 -26.01
CA ILE A 1003 14.37 11.81 -24.73
C ILE A 1003 14.49 10.84 -23.55
N ASP A 1004 14.85 11.37 -22.39
CA ASP A 1004 14.62 10.69 -21.12
C ASP A 1004 13.24 11.09 -20.61
N LEU A 1005 12.37 10.09 -20.44
CA LEU A 1005 11.07 10.32 -19.81
C LEU A 1005 11.27 10.51 -18.31
N TYR A 1006 10.30 11.11 -17.63
CA TYR A 1006 10.34 11.35 -16.20
C TYR A 1006 10.65 10.06 -15.43
N GLY A 1007 11.63 10.16 -14.53
CA GLY A 1007 12.18 9.01 -13.82
C GLY A 1007 13.04 8.08 -14.67
N GLN A 1008 13.66 8.56 -15.75
CA GLN A 1008 14.69 7.87 -16.53
C GLN A 1008 15.94 8.75 -16.70
N GLY A 1009 17.08 8.14 -17.01
CA GLY A 1009 18.28 8.84 -17.47
C GLY A 1009 18.69 10.01 -16.57
N ASP A 1010 18.72 11.23 -17.10
CA ASP A 1010 19.19 12.41 -16.36
C ASP A 1010 18.31 12.79 -15.16
N PHE A 1011 17.10 12.22 -15.02
CA PHE A 1011 16.29 12.38 -13.81
C PHE A 1011 16.78 11.53 -12.63
N THR A 1012 17.64 10.54 -12.87
CA THR A 1012 18.06 9.59 -11.83
C THR A 1012 19.56 9.64 -11.58
N PRO A 1013 20.01 9.55 -10.31
CA PRO A 1013 21.44 9.56 -9.98
C PRO A 1013 22.23 8.41 -10.57
N ASP A 1014 21.59 7.34 -11.06
CA ASP A 1014 22.23 6.20 -11.72
C ASP A 1014 21.96 6.10 -13.24
N GLY A 1015 21.19 7.01 -13.82
CA GLY A 1015 20.93 7.07 -15.26
C GLY A 1015 19.91 6.03 -15.74
N ARG A 1016 19.24 5.31 -14.83
CA ARG A 1016 18.31 4.23 -15.15
C ARG A 1016 16.86 4.64 -14.93
N SER A 1017 15.94 3.88 -15.53
CA SER A 1017 14.51 4.01 -15.21
C SER A 1017 14.24 3.58 -13.77
N ILE A 1018 13.44 4.36 -13.05
CA ILE A 1018 12.90 3.95 -11.75
C ILE A 1018 12.00 2.72 -11.90
N SER A 1019 12.12 1.80 -10.95
CA SER A 1019 11.31 0.57 -10.86
C SER A 1019 10.06 0.73 -10.00
N ARG A 1020 9.96 1.85 -9.27
CA ARG A 1020 8.79 2.27 -8.49
C ARG A 1020 8.57 3.76 -8.64
N GLN A 1021 7.32 4.17 -8.79
CA GLN A 1021 6.97 5.58 -8.77
C GLN A 1021 6.99 6.15 -7.35
N ARG A 1022 7.15 7.47 -7.26
CA ARG A 1022 7.04 8.19 -5.98
C ARG A 1022 5.63 8.03 -5.44
N TYR A 1023 5.52 7.70 -4.15
CA TYR A 1023 4.23 7.50 -3.49
C TYR A 1023 4.28 8.08 -2.08
N GLN A 1024 3.23 8.82 -1.72
CA GLN A 1024 3.03 9.29 -0.36
C GLN A 1024 1.85 8.53 0.25
N ALA A 1025 2.13 7.64 1.18
CA ALA A 1025 1.08 6.91 1.87
C ALA A 1025 0.33 7.80 2.86
N ALA A 1026 -0.96 7.53 3.01
CA ALA A 1026 -1.77 8.07 4.09
C ALA A 1026 -1.71 7.15 5.32
N TYR A 1027 -1.79 7.73 6.53
CA TYR A 1027 -1.97 7.03 7.82
C TYR A 1027 -0.89 6.00 8.19
N ASP A 1028 0.38 6.25 7.82
CA ASP A 1028 1.52 5.35 8.08
C ASP A 1028 1.36 3.92 7.51
N LEU A 1029 0.40 3.70 6.61
CA LEU A 1029 0.16 2.42 5.95
C LEU A 1029 1.18 2.19 4.81
N PRO A 1030 1.57 0.94 4.50
CA PRO A 1030 2.37 0.68 3.31
C PRO A 1030 1.59 1.07 2.04
N PRO A 1031 2.25 1.34 0.90
CA PRO A 1031 1.57 1.82 -0.31
C PRO A 1031 0.42 0.93 -0.81
N ASN A 1032 0.61 -0.39 -0.87
CA ASN A 1032 -0.45 -1.35 -1.23
C ASN A 1032 -1.48 -1.54 -0.10
N GLY A 1033 -1.17 -1.04 1.10
CA GLY A 1033 -2.04 -0.94 2.27
C GLY A 1033 -2.89 0.34 2.29
N SER A 1034 -2.57 1.32 1.42
CA SER A 1034 -3.09 2.68 1.45
C SER A 1034 -3.98 2.92 0.23
N PHE A 1035 -5.14 3.53 0.43
CA PHE A 1035 -6.05 3.89 -0.66
C PHE A 1035 -5.38 4.86 -1.66
N SER A 1036 -5.30 4.45 -2.93
CA SER A 1036 -4.52 5.15 -3.95
C SER A 1036 -5.08 6.54 -4.30
N GLY A 1037 -6.37 6.77 -4.06
CA GLY A 1037 -7.02 8.07 -4.24
C GLY A 1037 -6.43 9.20 -3.38
N TYR A 1038 -5.73 8.90 -2.27
CA TYR A 1038 -5.01 9.93 -1.50
C TYR A 1038 -3.76 10.47 -2.21
N MET A 1039 -3.23 9.73 -3.17
CA MET A 1039 -2.09 10.12 -3.98
C MET A 1039 -2.53 10.54 -5.37
N TYR A 1040 -3.17 9.63 -6.11
CA TYR A 1040 -3.58 9.84 -7.49
C TYR A 1040 -4.81 10.73 -7.64
N GLY A 1041 -5.49 11.07 -6.55
CA GLY A 1041 -6.50 12.12 -6.55
C GLY A 1041 -5.93 13.52 -6.77
N TYR A 1042 -4.62 13.70 -6.56
CA TYR A 1042 -3.96 15.00 -6.57
C TYR A 1042 -2.74 15.09 -7.50
N ASN A 1043 -2.22 13.93 -7.94
CA ASN A 1043 -1.02 13.85 -8.76
C ASN A 1043 -1.23 12.85 -9.89
N HIS A 1044 -0.71 13.15 -11.07
CA HIS A 1044 -0.71 12.20 -12.18
C HIS A 1044 0.18 10.98 -11.87
N PRO A 1045 -0.26 9.75 -12.23
CA PRO A 1045 0.61 8.58 -12.20
C PRO A 1045 1.84 8.76 -13.10
N LEU A 1046 2.94 8.07 -12.78
CA LEU A 1046 4.21 8.16 -13.53
C LEU A 1046 4.02 7.89 -15.03
N PHE A 1047 3.23 6.89 -15.39
CA PHE A 1047 2.88 6.62 -16.79
C PHE A 1047 2.34 7.87 -17.51
N CYS A 1048 1.43 8.62 -16.88
CA CYS A 1048 0.84 9.82 -17.47
C CYS A 1048 1.88 10.94 -17.60
N GLN A 1049 2.72 11.12 -16.57
CA GLN A 1049 3.83 12.09 -16.61
C GLN A 1049 4.82 11.80 -17.73
N ARG A 1050 5.14 10.51 -17.97
CA ARG A 1050 5.97 10.07 -19.10
C ARG A 1050 5.32 10.35 -20.44
N VAL A 1051 4.01 10.18 -20.56
CA VAL A 1051 3.26 10.58 -21.76
C VAL A 1051 3.32 12.09 -21.97
N HIS A 1052 3.26 12.91 -20.89
CA HIS A 1052 3.42 14.37 -20.98
C HIS A 1052 4.76 14.78 -21.57
N ASP A 1053 5.84 14.07 -21.25
CA ASP A 1053 7.16 14.33 -21.82
C ASP A 1053 7.20 14.04 -23.33
N ILE A 1054 6.54 12.95 -23.76
CA ILE A 1054 6.41 12.62 -25.18
C ILE A 1054 5.60 13.71 -25.91
N LEU A 1055 4.48 14.16 -25.33
CA LEU A 1055 3.67 15.25 -25.90
C LEU A 1055 4.46 16.56 -25.97
N THR A 1056 5.30 16.85 -24.97
CA THR A 1056 6.23 17.99 -24.96
C THR A 1056 7.24 17.89 -26.09
N ALA A 1057 7.82 16.71 -26.33
CA ALA A 1057 8.75 16.48 -27.43
C ALA A 1057 8.07 16.55 -28.81
N ILE A 1058 6.82 16.10 -28.94
CA ILE A 1058 6.01 16.27 -30.17
C ILE A 1058 5.76 17.75 -30.44
N ALA A 1059 5.41 18.54 -29.42
CA ALA A 1059 5.23 19.99 -29.57
C ALA A 1059 6.52 20.68 -30.03
N TYR A 1060 7.66 20.30 -29.47
CA TYR A 1060 8.96 20.80 -29.91
C TYR A 1060 9.28 20.41 -31.35
N ALA A 1061 9.07 19.14 -31.73
CA ALA A 1061 9.28 18.65 -33.08
C ALA A 1061 8.40 19.37 -34.12
N ARG A 1062 7.14 19.66 -33.78
CA ARG A 1062 6.23 20.49 -34.58
C ARG A 1062 6.81 21.89 -34.81
N ASP A 1063 7.30 22.53 -33.75
CA ASP A 1063 7.79 23.91 -33.80
C ASP A 1063 9.16 24.03 -34.50
N LEU A 1064 9.98 22.97 -34.46
CA LEU A 1064 11.25 22.85 -35.19
C LEU A 1064 11.09 22.63 -36.70
N ASN A 1065 9.89 22.32 -37.18
CA ASN A 1065 9.64 21.84 -38.54
C ASN A 1065 8.90 22.90 -39.39
N PRO A 1066 9.60 23.97 -39.84
CA PRO A 1066 8.99 25.07 -40.59
C PRO A 1066 8.45 24.63 -41.97
N SER A 1067 8.91 23.49 -42.49
CA SER A 1067 8.48 22.90 -43.75
C SER A 1067 7.26 21.97 -43.62
N LYS A 1068 6.74 21.73 -42.40
CA LYS A 1068 5.62 20.82 -42.11
C LYS A 1068 5.85 19.39 -42.62
N GLN A 1069 7.10 18.93 -42.58
CA GLN A 1069 7.45 17.55 -42.96
C GLN A 1069 6.90 16.53 -41.94
N PRO A 1070 6.83 15.24 -42.30
CA PRO A 1070 6.34 14.19 -41.39
C PRO A 1070 7.10 14.14 -40.06
N ILE A 1071 6.36 14.02 -38.94
CA ILE A 1071 6.89 13.61 -37.63
C ILE A 1071 6.58 12.12 -37.45
N TYR A 1072 7.59 11.35 -37.12
CA TYR A 1072 7.49 9.93 -36.79
C TYR A 1072 7.63 9.73 -35.29
N LEU A 1073 6.84 8.82 -34.72
CA LEU A 1073 6.90 8.47 -33.31
C LEU A 1073 7.27 6.99 -33.18
N VAL A 1074 8.38 6.69 -32.53
CA VAL A 1074 8.95 5.34 -32.47
C VAL A 1074 9.07 4.92 -31.02
N GLY A 1075 8.32 3.89 -30.63
CA GLY A 1075 8.42 3.25 -29.32
C GLY A 1075 8.86 1.82 -29.48
N MET A 1076 10.14 1.55 -29.21
CA MET A 1076 10.77 0.23 -29.33
C MET A 1076 11.25 -0.28 -27.97
N HIS A 1077 11.60 -1.57 -27.89
CA HIS A 1077 12.14 -2.24 -26.70
C HIS A 1077 11.21 -2.07 -25.48
N GLY A 1078 9.92 -2.34 -25.68
CA GLY A 1078 8.90 -2.30 -24.61
C GLY A 1078 8.46 -0.89 -24.18
N ALA A 1079 8.66 0.13 -25.01
CA ALA A 1079 8.16 1.50 -24.78
C ALA A 1079 6.87 1.82 -25.55
N GLY A 1080 6.31 0.88 -26.31
CA GLY A 1080 5.18 1.12 -27.19
C GLY A 1080 3.89 1.53 -26.47
N HIS A 1081 3.69 1.14 -25.21
CA HIS A 1081 2.51 1.54 -24.43
C HIS A 1081 2.49 3.04 -24.10
N TRP A 1082 3.64 3.68 -23.85
CA TRP A 1082 3.72 5.15 -23.71
C TRP A 1082 3.48 5.85 -25.05
N VAL A 1083 4.03 5.30 -26.12
CA VAL A 1083 3.86 5.84 -27.47
C VAL A 1083 2.42 5.73 -27.97
N ALA A 1084 1.73 4.62 -27.69
CA ALA A 1084 0.31 4.45 -28.00
C ALA A 1084 -0.56 5.50 -27.28
N ALA A 1085 -0.27 5.77 -26.01
CA ALA A 1085 -0.95 6.82 -25.25
C ALA A 1085 -0.71 8.21 -25.85
N ALA A 1086 0.55 8.58 -26.11
CA ALA A 1086 0.87 9.87 -26.74
C ALA A 1086 0.25 10.02 -28.14
N ARG A 1087 0.27 8.94 -28.94
CA ARG A 1087 -0.36 8.87 -30.28
C ARG A 1087 -1.85 9.15 -30.22
N SER A 1088 -2.55 8.64 -29.20
CA SER A 1088 -3.99 8.87 -29.03
C SER A 1088 -4.35 10.35 -28.83
N GLN A 1089 -3.43 11.17 -28.32
CA GLN A 1089 -3.62 12.61 -28.09
C GLN A 1089 -3.04 13.49 -29.21
N ALA A 1090 -2.00 13.01 -29.92
CA ALA A 1090 -1.27 13.81 -30.90
C ALA A 1090 -2.00 14.02 -32.24
N GLY A 1091 -3.03 13.20 -32.53
CA GLY A 1091 -3.81 13.32 -33.76
C GLY A 1091 -2.94 13.32 -35.03
N GLU A 1092 -3.20 14.27 -35.93
CA GLU A 1092 -2.51 14.40 -37.22
C GLU A 1092 -1.07 14.92 -37.11
N LEU A 1093 -0.63 15.42 -35.95
CA LEU A 1093 0.73 15.95 -35.77
C LEU A 1093 1.79 14.86 -35.94
N VAL A 1094 1.47 13.64 -35.55
CA VAL A 1094 2.29 12.46 -35.82
C VAL A 1094 1.79 11.83 -37.12
N GLN A 1095 2.65 11.64 -38.10
CA GLN A 1095 2.23 11.02 -39.35
C GLN A 1095 2.25 9.50 -39.26
N ARG A 1096 3.33 8.94 -38.71
CA ARG A 1096 3.52 7.49 -38.53
C ARG A 1096 3.95 7.16 -37.12
N ALA A 1097 3.43 6.08 -36.57
CA ALA A 1097 3.86 5.53 -35.30
C ALA A 1097 4.35 4.08 -35.43
N VAL A 1098 5.47 3.74 -34.80
CA VAL A 1098 5.88 2.35 -34.54
C VAL A 1098 5.64 2.09 -33.05
N ILE A 1099 4.82 1.08 -32.76
CA ILE A 1099 4.40 0.69 -31.40
C ILE A 1099 4.83 -0.75 -31.17
N ASP A 1100 5.92 -0.93 -30.43
CA ASP A 1100 6.29 -2.23 -29.87
C ASP A 1100 5.50 -2.49 -28.59
N ALA A 1101 4.42 -3.27 -28.72
CA ALA A 1101 3.52 -3.59 -27.62
C ALA A 1101 4.04 -4.77 -26.77
N GLY A 1102 4.94 -5.61 -27.30
CA GLY A 1102 5.33 -6.89 -26.69
C GLY A 1102 4.13 -7.66 -26.14
N ASP A 1103 4.25 -8.11 -24.88
CA ASP A 1103 3.21 -8.79 -24.11
C ASP A 1103 2.50 -7.88 -23.09
N PHE A 1104 2.72 -6.56 -23.14
CA PHE A 1104 2.22 -5.64 -22.12
C PHE A 1104 0.68 -5.65 -22.04
N ASP A 1105 0.17 -5.69 -20.81
CA ASP A 1105 -1.23 -5.57 -20.46
C ASP A 1105 -1.40 -4.87 -19.11
N PHE A 1106 -2.19 -3.79 -19.09
CA PHE A 1106 -2.53 -3.07 -17.86
C PHE A 1106 -3.23 -3.97 -16.83
N GLY A 1107 -3.98 -4.98 -17.27
CA GLY A 1107 -4.65 -5.93 -16.39
C GLY A 1107 -3.71 -6.74 -15.50
N GLN A 1108 -2.44 -6.87 -15.90
CA GLN A 1108 -1.41 -7.60 -15.15
C GLN A 1108 -0.69 -6.75 -14.09
N VAL A 1109 -1.00 -5.45 -13.99
CA VAL A 1109 -0.40 -4.58 -12.98
C VAL A 1109 -1.06 -4.82 -11.62
N THR A 1110 -0.27 -5.30 -10.65
CA THR A 1110 -0.75 -5.72 -9.33
C THR A 1110 -0.27 -4.84 -8.17
N SER A 1111 0.31 -3.67 -8.46
CA SER A 1111 0.85 -2.77 -7.44
C SER A 1111 0.53 -1.32 -7.78
N VAL A 1112 0.07 -0.55 -6.79
CA VAL A 1112 -0.26 0.87 -6.99
C VAL A 1112 0.98 1.73 -7.18
N VAL A 1113 2.18 1.23 -6.86
CA VAL A 1113 3.46 1.94 -7.03
C VAL A 1113 4.25 1.46 -8.26
N ALA A 1114 3.68 0.56 -9.06
CA ALA A 1114 4.30 0.15 -10.32
C ALA A 1114 4.39 1.33 -11.30
N PRO A 1115 5.49 1.49 -12.06
CA PRO A 1115 5.65 2.58 -13.02
C PRO A 1115 4.52 2.70 -14.05
N ASP A 1116 3.94 1.57 -14.42
CA ASP A 1116 2.85 1.46 -15.41
C ASP A 1116 1.46 1.34 -14.77
N PHE A 1117 1.32 1.61 -13.47
CA PHE A 1117 0.01 1.66 -12.80
C PHE A 1117 -0.78 2.90 -13.23
N VAL A 1118 -1.94 2.66 -13.85
CA VAL A 1118 -2.83 3.71 -14.37
C VAL A 1118 -4.27 3.38 -13.97
N PRO A 1119 -4.81 4.01 -12.91
CA PRO A 1119 -6.22 3.87 -12.57
C PRO A 1119 -7.14 4.10 -13.79
N GLY A 1120 -8.13 3.23 -13.97
CA GLY A 1120 -9.06 3.27 -15.11
C GLY A 1120 -8.55 2.73 -16.44
N SER A 1121 -7.27 2.38 -16.58
CA SER A 1121 -6.74 1.85 -17.85
C SER A 1121 -7.46 0.59 -18.34
N VAL A 1122 -7.80 -0.35 -17.45
CA VAL A 1122 -8.57 -1.56 -17.80
C VAL A 1122 -10.01 -1.21 -18.15
N LYS A 1123 -10.62 -0.26 -17.42
CA LYS A 1123 -11.97 0.20 -17.73
C LYS A 1123 -12.09 0.77 -19.13
N TYR A 1124 -11.09 1.52 -19.59
CA TYR A 1124 -11.07 2.12 -20.93
C TYR A 1124 -10.25 1.31 -21.94
N LEU A 1125 -10.37 -0.02 -21.86
CA LEU A 1125 -9.88 -1.00 -22.86
C LEU A 1125 -8.35 -1.08 -23.04
N GLY A 1126 -7.58 -0.55 -22.08
CA GLY A 1126 -6.14 -0.69 -22.00
C GLY A 1126 -5.40 -0.23 -23.27
N LEU A 1127 -4.34 -0.98 -23.61
CA LEU A 1127 -3.51 -0.69 -24.77
C LEU A 1127 -4.29 -0.80 -26.11
N PRO A 1128 -5.14 -1.83 -26.35
CA PRO A 1128 -5.98 -1.86 -27.55
C PRO A 1128 -6.89 -0.64 -27.69
N GLY A 1129 -7.46 -0.13 -26.59
CA GLY A 1129 -8.27 1.09 -26.58
C GLY A 1129 -7.49 2.32 -27.05
N LEU A 1130 -6.30 2.55 -26.49
CA LEU A 1130 -5.41 3.65 -26.88
C LEU A 1130 -5.00 3.57 -28.36
N MET A 1131 -4.67 2.37 -28.85
CA MET A 1131 -4.30 2.17 -30.25
C MET A 1131 -5.46 2.39 -31.21
N ALA A 1132 -6.68 1.97 -30.83
CA ALA A 1132 -7.89 2.21 -31.62
C ALA A 1132 -8.22 3.71 -31.75
N LEU A 1133 -7.99 4.50 -30.68
CA LEU A 1133 -8.14 5.96 -30.71
C LEU A 1133 -7.17 6.64 -31.71
N GLY A 1134 -6.04 6.00 -32.04
CA GLY A 1134 -5.08 6.48 -33.03
C GLY A 1134 -5.53 6.34 -34.49
N ALA A 1135 -6.62 5.63 -34.80
CA ALA A 1135 -7.15 5.57 -36.15
C ALA A 1135 -7.63 6.96 -36.63
N PRO A 1136 -7.46 7.32 -37.92
CA PRO A 1136 -7.01 6.49 -39.05
C PRO A 1136 -5.50 6.54 -39.33
N TYR A 1137 -4.69 7.15 -38.45
CA TYR A 1137 -3.33 7.53 -38.82
C TYR A 1137 -2.37 6.33 -38.87
N ASP A 1138 -1.41 6.35 -39.80
CA ASP A 1138 -0.47 5.26 -40.04
C ASP A 1138 0.19 4.75 -38.74
N THR A 1139 0.06 3.45 -38.49
CA THR A 1139 0.60 2.78 -37.29
C THR A 1139 1.12 1.38 -37.63
N CYS A 1140 2.34 1.09 -37.19
CA CYS A 1140 2.92 -0.24 -37.20
C CYS A 1140 2.94 -0.80 -35.78
N LEU A 1141 2.28 -1.93 -35.57
CA LEU A 1141 2.22 -2.68 -34.33
C LEU A 1141 3.17 -3.87 -34.38
N ILE A 1142 4.08 -3.97 -33.42
CA ILE A 1142 4.91 -5.15 -33.18
C ILE A 1142 4.34 -5.88 -31.96
N THR A 1143 4.06 -7.18 -32.08
CA THR A 1143 3.42 -7.97 -31.01
C THR A 1143 3.64 -9.48 -31.18
N ASN A 1144 3.74 -10.20 -30.06
CA ASN A 1144 3.82 -11.67 -30.01
C ASN A 1144 2.47 -12.36 -30.29
N HIS A 1145 1.39 -11.59 -30.38
CA HIS A 1145 0.02 -12.09 -30.41
C HIS A 1145 -0.76 -11.54 -31.60
N ALA A 1146 -0.13 -11.49 -32.77
CA ALA A 1146 -0.73 -10.89 -33.97
C ALA A 1146 -2.07 -11.51 -34.38
N ASP A 1147 -2.24 -12.82 -34.16
CA ASP A 1147 -3.47 -13.56 -34.47
C ASP A 1147 -4.46 -13.64 -33.29
N SER A 1148 -4.21 -12.93 -32.19
CA SER A 1148 -5.10 -12.95 -31.02
C SER A 1148 -6.28 -11.98 -31.16
N ASP A 1149 -7.41 -12.32 -30.53
CA ASP A 1149 -8.57 -11.44 -30.41
C ASP A 1149 -8.25 -10.10 -29.70
N LYS A 1150 -7.10 -9.99 -29.02
CA LYS A 1150 -6.63 -8.77 -28.33
C LYS A 1150 -6.60 -7.56 -29.26
N TRP A 1151 -6.21 -7.74 -30.52
CA TRP A 1151 -6.01 -6.64 -31.48
C TRP A 1151 -7.18 -6.41 -32.42
N LYS A 1152 -8.26 -7.20 -32.30
CA LYS A 1152 -9.46 -7.09 -33.12
C LYS A 1152 -10.09 -5.69 -33.05
N LEU A 1153 -10.15 -5.11 -31.85
CA LEU A 1153 -10.64 -3.73 -31.64
C LEU A 1153 -9.88 -2.71 -32.50
N VAL A 1154 -8.56 -2.82 -32.56
CA VAL A 1154 -7.72 -1.91 -33.34
C VAL A 1154 -8.01 -2.07 -34.83
N GLN A 1155 -8.06 -3.32 -35.32
CA GLN A 1155 -8.40 -3.60 -36.73
C GLN A 1155 -9.79 -3.07 -37.11
N ASP A 1156 -10.78 -3.25 -36.24
CA ASP A 1156 -12.15 -2.78 -36.46
C ASP A 1156 -12.23 -1.25 -36.47
N ALA A 1157 -11.46 -0.54 -35.63
CA ALA A 1157 -11.36 0.93 -35.66
C ALA A 1157 -10.76 1.46 -36.98
N TYR A 1158 -9.69 0.84 -37.49
CA TYR A 1158 -9.10 1.21 -38.78
C TYR A 1158 -10.02 0.86 -39.95
N ARG A 1159 -10.77 -0.26 -39.88
CA ARG A 1159 -11.79 -0.60 -40.89
C ARG A 1159 -12.94 0.42 -40.88
N SER A 1160 -13.42 0.78 -39.70
CA SER A 1160 -14.52 1.73 -39.48
C SER A 1160 -14.19 3.13 -40.00
N SER A 1161 -12.92 3.52 -39.92
CA SER A 1161 -12.39 4.77 -40.49
C SER A 1161 -11.96 4.66 -41.96
N ARG A 1162 -12.17 3.52 -42.62
CA ARG A 1162 -11.77 3.22 -44.01
C ARG A 1162 -10.26 3.35 -44.28
N ALA A 1163 -9.45 3.06 -43.27
CA ALA A 1163 -8.00 3.19 -43.29
C ALA A 1163 -7.28 1.87 -42.95
N SER A 1164 -7.84 0.71 -43.32
CA SER A 1164 -7.24 -0.59 -42.99
C SER A 1164 -5.79 -0.75 -43.48
N GLU A 1165 -5.40 -0.09 -44.57
CA GLU A 1165 -4.03 -0.10 -45.11
C GLU A 1165 -3.04 0.72 -44.27
N SER A 1166 -3.53 1.60 -43.40
CA SER A 1166 -2.72 2.40 -42.48
C SER A 1166 -2.29 1.62 -41.23
N LEU A 1167 -2.82 0.42 -40.99
CA LEU A 1167 -2.40 -0.45 -39.90
C LEU A 1167 -1.52 -1.59 -40.44
N LYS A 1168 -0.25 -1.62 -40.01
CA LYS A 1168 0.67 -2.74 -40.24
C LYS A 1168 0.85 -3.52 -38.94
N VAL A 1169 0.76 -4.84 -39.01
CA VAL A 1169 1.08 -5.73 -37.87
C VAL A 1169 2.29 -6.58 -38.23
N ILE A 1170 3.24 -6.66 -37.30
CA ILE A 1170 4.46 -7.48 -37.37
C ILE A 1170 4.42 -8.45 -36.19
N SER A 1171 4.49 -9.74 -36.49
CA SER A 1171 4.36 -10.86 -35.53
C SER A 1171 5.71 -11.37 -35.01
N ASP A 1172 6.71 -10.50 -34.96
CA ASP A 1172 8.08 -10.83 -34.60
C ASP A 1172 8.64 -9.69 -33.75
N PRO A 1173 8.87 -9.90 -32.44
CA PRO A 1173 9.43 -8.88 -31.54
C PRO A 1173 10.96 -8.83 -31.58
N SER A 1174 11.62 -9.65 -32.42
CA SER A 1174 13.08 -9.69 -32.50
C SER A 1174 13.65 -8.45 -33.20
N ASP A 1175 14.97 -8.34 -33.22
CA ASP A 1175 15.68 -7.31 -33.97
C ASP A 1175 15.30 -7.31 -35.46
N GLU A 1176 14.96 -8.47 -36.03
CA GLU A 1176 14.48 -8.57 -37.42
C GLU A 1176 13.10 -7.94 -37.61
N GLY A 1177 12.20 -8.08 -36.62
CA GLY A 1177 10.92 -7.40 -36.58
C GLY A 1177 11.04 -5.88 -36.40
N ASN A 1178 11.97 -5.43 -35.54
CA ASN A 1178 12.30 -4.02 -35.37
C ASN A 1178 12.80 -3.41 -36.69
N GLN A 1179 13.69 -4.12 -37.39
CA GLN A 1179 14.21 -3.73 -38.69
C GLN A 1179 13.10 -3.58 -39.74
N GLN A 1180 12.17 -4.55 -39.81
CA GLN A 1180 11.00 -4.45 -40.69
C GLN A 1180 10.10 -3.24 -40.36
N ALA A 1181 9.99 -2.87 -39.09
CA ALA A 1181 9.21 -1.70 -38.68
C ALA A 1181 9.87 -0.38 -39.11
N ILE A 1182 11.20 -0.27 -39.04
CA ILE A 1182 11.94 0.88 -39.56
C ILE A 1182 11.84 0.96 -41.09
N ASP A 1183 11.95 -0.15 -41.79
CA ASP A 1183 11.76 -0.20 -43.25
C ASP A 1183 10.34 0.29 -43.64
N TRP A 1184 9.32 -0.14 -42.91
CA TRP A 1184 7.94 0.34 -43.09
C TRP A 1184 7.80 1.84 -42.80
N LEU A 1185 8.50 2.34 -41.78
CA LEU A 1185 8.50 3.77 -41.44
C LEU A 1185 9.11 4.60 -42.57
N LEU A 1186 10.18 4.10 -43.19
CA LEU A 1186 10.95 4.72 -44.27
C LEU A 1186 10.42 4.45 -45.68
N ARG A 1187 9.29 3.75 -45.86
CA ARG A 1187 8.79 3.31 -47.18
C ARG A 1187 8.57 4.40 -48.25
N ASP A 1188 8.52 5.67 -47.87
CA ASP A 1188 8.39 6.82 -48.79
C ASP A 1188 9.74 7.53 -49.07
N LEU A 1189 10.81 7.07 -48.43
CA LEU A 1189 12.18 7.58 -48.53
C LEU A 1189 13.11 6.62 -49.28
N ALA A 1190 12.68 5.36 -49.50
CA ALA A 1190 13.42 4.42 -50.33
C ALA A 1190 13.62 5.01 -51.75
N PRO A 1191 14.82 4.84 -52.35
CA PRO A 1191 15.20 5.49 -53.60
C PRO A 1191 14.32 5.17 -54.81
#